data_AF-E3FL59-F1
#
_entry.id   AF-E3FL59-F1
#
_cell.length_a   1.000
_cell.length_b   1.000
_cell.length_c   1.000
_cell.angle_alpha   90.00
_cell.angle_beta   90.00
_cell.angle_gamma   90.00
#
_symmetry.space_group_name_H-M   'P 1'
#
loop_
_entity.id
_entity.type
_entity.pdbx_description
1 polymer ?
#
loop_
_entity_poly.entity_id
_entity_poly.type
_entity_poly.pdbx_seq_one_letter_code
_entity_poly.pdbx_strand_id
1 'polypeptide(L)'
;MARRMKNVWRTWGPRLLVVSCLSAGAGCLSPEEGASGEEWASVQQAAGTTYEAESAALSGGAVVATDHTGYSGSGFVGGFTDGNKGNAAAQFTVSASAAGSYDATLRYANGTGSAQTLSLYVDGAKVKQISLGATANWDSWGTRTDTLTLSAGTHTVRYKFDTTDSGNVNLDNLNLSAQTTPPPQGSGPLYEAESAALSGGAVIASDHTGYTGTGFVGGFTDGNKGNAAAQFTVKASATANYEVTLRYANGSGVSQSLSLYVDGTKLTQLPLSTTPNWDSWGTKTDTVSLSAGTHTLRYKFDTTDTGNVNLDSITLSDPITPPPPPPPPPPGQVYEAEEQFFSGGVVKDGTTLRNFATTGARVIFTANAASAGAHNVSLVYLNSSGTSKTLNVYVNGLYALTSTLANSGSTAWGAKTESLNLRRGFNTITYQYDAGNTGGITVDAIVIPNAKPLTTRGATLPYQELEAEAGTTNAAVLNPNRTPGTVEAESSGRRAVKLTQTGHYVQWTAPQAANSLVVRYSMPDAASGSGINATLSLYVNGTKVQALPLSSRHAWVYGGYPYGDSPSTPSKPNEWDPGPHRFYDESRFLLPSIPAGATVKLQKDSGDTASSYTIDLIDLEQVDAALTMPANFVSITDFGARADDTTDDTQALRNAISNAKSTGKAGVWIPSGVFRINGRVDLDNIHLRGAGPWYTKILATNYGDHFYGTGNNIKVFDLSYFGEIVERKDDPDRAAFQESYGTGSHFQNLWIEHAKVAFWIRPPTDGLFIVNTRMRNLYADGLNLHAGIKNSTVSHVHARNTGDDAFAMWSEGSINENCTFRYNTAQMPNLANTFAIYNGRDNKVLDSVGSDTLYADSGVLITDWFADLPFLGTTEVKRMTLNRTGGEQRVNFGLNAGALWIHAARKAITGHILVDGVEINDSTFSAVKFSFRKPLWQEPNPGVNNEPISNVTLNNITIKGAGAYGLEAQNVPGTATCTNVTVTGAALGGLSNPNNKFTFVKVSGNSGW
;
A
#
# COMPACT_ATOMS: atom_id res chain seq x y z
N MET A 1 -15.39 75.12 -9.83
CA MET A 1 -15.45 73.68 -10.16
C MET A 1 -16.10 72.96 -8.97
N ALA A 2 -17.19 72.17 -9.01
CA ALA A 2 -18.01 71.58 -10.09
C ALA A 2 -17.24 70.63 -11.03
N ARG A 3 -17.66 69.39 -11.33
CA ARG A 3 -18.97 68.67 -11.25
C ARG A 3 -18.81 67.31 -10.48
N ARG A 4 -19.78 66.74 -9.72
CA ARG A 4 -21.06 66.04 -10.07
C ARG A 4 -20.86 64.83 -11.02
N MET A 5 -21.47 63.64 -10.86
CA MET A 5 -22.64 63.12 -10.09
C MET A 5 -22.49 61.58 -9.81
N LYS A 6 -23.07 60.95 -8.77
CA LYS A 6 -24.39 60.22 -8.66
C LYS A 6 -24.66 59.19 -9.80
N ASN A 7 -25.31 58.03 -9.64
CA ASN A 7 -26.14 57.34 -8.60
C ASN A 7 -26.26 55.81 -9.01
N VAL A 8 -26.77 54.78 -8.30
CA VAL A 8 -27.26 54.48 -6.92
C VAL A 8 -27.30 52.93 -6.70
N TRP A 9 -27.81 52.41 -5.56
CA TRP A 9 -27.91 50.97 -5.17
C TRP A 9 -29.21 50.22 -5.59
N ARG A 10 -29.16 48.86 -5.63
CA ARG A 10 -30.11 47.84 -5.08
C ARG A 10 -29.87 46.43 -5.69
N THR A 11 -30.24 45.25 -5.17
CA THR A 11 -30.24 44.57 -3.82
C THR A 11 -30.97 43.20 -3.96
N TRP A 12 -30.69 42.21 -3.07
CA TRP A 12 -31.38 40.90 -2.89
C TRP A 12 -31.07 39.75 -3.89
N GLY A 13 -30.92 38.54 -3.33
CA GLY A 13 -31.21 37.22 -3.95
C GLY A 13 -32.17 36.46 -2.99
N PRO A 14 -32.08 35.13 -2.79
CA PRO A 14 -31.67 34.01 -3.66
C PRO A 14 -32.84 33.00 -3.88
N ARG A 15 -32.66 31.88 -4.62
CA ARG A 15 -33.52 30.66 -4.48
C ARG A 15 -32.99 29.39 -5.17
N LEU A 16 -33.70 28.27 -4.93
CA LEU A 16 -33.30 26.85 -5.08
C LEU A 16 -34.44 26.01 -5.68
N LEU A 17 -34.14 25.11 -6.64
CA LEU A 17 -34.78 23.82 -7.04
C LEU A 17 -34.10 23.40 -8.39
N VAL A 18 -33.64 22.17 -8.70
CA VAL A 18 -34.04 20.76 -8.49
C VAL A 18 -35.19 20.29 -9.43
N VAL A 19 -35.06 19.05 -9.93
CA VAL A 19 -36.00 18.19 -10.73
C VAL A 19 -35.69 18.10 -12.25
N SER A 20 -36.15 16.99 -12.88
CA SER A 20 -35.53 16.24 -13.97
C SER A 20 -36.46 15.86 -15.15
N CYS A 21 -35.85 15.39 -16.25
CA CYS A 21 -36.36 14.40 -17.24
C CYS A 21 -37.37 14.75 -18.37
N LEU A 22 -36.97 14.30 -19.58
CA LEU A 22 -37.72 13.55 -20.61
C LEU A 22 -38.80 14.21 -21.53
N SER A 23 -38.40 14.36 -22.80
CA SER A 23 -38.93 13.60 -23.98
C SER A 23 -39.92 14.23 -25.00
N ALA A 24 -39.80 13.71 -26.25
CA ALA A 24 -40.65 13.82 -27.45
C ALA A 24 -40.77 15.19 -28.19
N GLY A 25 -40.76 15.24 -29.55
CA GLY A 25 -40.48 14.19 -30.55
C GLY A 25 -40.78 14.57 -32.03
N ALA A 26 -40.31 13.73 -32.98
CA ALA A 26 -40.54 13.72 -34.45
C ALA A 26 -39.96 14.90 -35.30
N GLY A 27 -39.57 14.73 -36.57
CA GLY A 27 -39.46 13.51 -37.41
C GLY A 27 -39.09 13.82 -38.90
N CYS A 28 -38.81 12.78 -39.71
CA CYS A 28 -38.40 12.80 -41.15
C CYS A 28 -36.98 13.35 -41.45
N LEU A 29 -36.16 12.85 -42.41
CA LEU A 29 -36.25 11.72 -43.36
C LEU A 29 -34.82 11.16 -43.66
N SER A 30 -34.69 10.04 -44.40
CA SER A 30 -33.46 9.26 -44.68
C SER A 30 -33.17 9.14 -46.20
N PRO A 31 -32.17 8.36 -46.71
CA PRO A 31 -31.05 7.62 -46.07
C PRO A 31 -29.66 7.80 -46.75
N GLU A 32 -28.57 7.35 -46.10
CA GLU A 32 -27.47 6.60 -46.77
C GLU A 32 -26.60 5.83 -45.73
N GLU A 33 -25.58 5.11 -46.19
CA GLU A 33 -24.98 3.90 -45.58
C GLU A 33 -24.15 4.07 -44.28
N GLY A 34 -24.00 2.97 -43.51
CA GLY A 34 -23.08 2.86 -42.38
C GLY A 34 -23.56 1.85 -41.31
N ALA A 35 -23.05 0.61 -41.33
CA ALA A 35 -23.58 -0.47 -40.50
C ALA A 35 -23.11 -0.45 -39.02
N SER A 36 -24.01 -0.79 -38.11
CA SER A 36 -23.74 -1.15 -36.71
C SER A 36 -24.35 -2.52 -36.41
N GLY A 37 -23.64 -3.41 -35.70
CA GLY A 37 -24.20 -4.72 -35.37
C GLY A 37 -23.26 -5.84 -34.92
N GLU A 38 -22.45 -5.65 -33.89
CA GLU A 38 -21.77 -6.76 -33.20
C GLU A 38 -21.92 -6.68 -31.67
N GLU A 39 -23.00 -7.25 -31.12
CA GLU A 39 -23.05 -7.72 -29.72
C GLU A 39 -24.07 -8.87 -29.52
N TRP A 40 -24.07 -9.88 -30.42
CA TRP A 40 -24.87 -11.12 -30.26
C TRP A 40 -24.15 -12.36 -30.81
N ALA A 41 -22.91 -12.61 -30.39
CA ALA A 41 -22.17 -13.84 -30.74
C ALA A 41 -21.22 -14.30 -29.62
N SER A 42 -21.71 -15.13 -28.71
CA SER A 42 -20.83 -15.88 -27.80
C SER A 42 -20.24 -17.10 -28.51
N VAL A 43 -18.92 -17.29 -28.38
CA VAL A 43 -18.18 -18.49 -28.84
C VAL A 43 -18.26 -18.73 -30.35
N GLN A 44 -17.33 -18.11 -31.08
CA GLN A 44 -16.79 -18.74 -32.29
C GLN A 44 -15.30 -18.96 -32.12
N GLN A 45 -14.91 -20.24 -32.07
CA GLN A 45 -13.54 -20.67 -32.33
C GLN A 45 -13.16 -20.15 -33.72
N ALA A 46 -12.00 -19.50 -33.86
CA ALA A 46 -11.60 -18.88 -35.12
C ALA A 46 -11.59 -19.93 -36.24
N ALA A 47 -12.56 -19.86 -37.15
CA ALA A 47 -12.76 -20.88 -38.16
C ALA A 47 -11.57 -20.90 -39.12
N GLY A 48 -10.91 -22.04 -39.24
CA GLY A 48 -9.85 -22.23 -40.23
C GLY A 48 -10.40 -22.09 -41.65
N THR A 49 -9.53 -21.78 -42.60
CA THR A 49 -9.92 -21.71 -44.01
C THR A 49 -10.16 -23.12 -44.54
N THR A 50 -11.40 -23.43 -44.95
CA THR A 50 -11.72 -24.67 -45.66
C THR A 50 -11.35 -24.56 -47.13
N TYR A 51 -10.67 -25.58 -47.65
CA TYR A 51 -10.38 -25.80 -49.05
C TYR A 51 -11.08 -27.09 -49.48
N GLU A 52 -12.10 -26.99 -50.34
CA GLU A 52 -12.89 -28.14 -50.81
C GLU A 52 -12.05 -29.02 -51.77
N ALA A 53 -12.14 -30.34 -51.65
CA ALA A 53 -11.21 -31.26 -52.33
C ALA A 53 -11.43 -31.36 -53.84
N GLU A 54 -12.66 -31.20 -54.32
CA GLU A 54 -12.96 -31.16 -55.75
C GLU A 54 -12.44 -29.88 -56.44
N SER A 55 -12.06 -28.87 -55.66
CA SER A 55 -11.30 -27.68 -56.12
C SER A 55 -9.77 -27.87 -56.07
N ALA A 56 -9.26 -29.00 -55.58
CA ALA A 56 -7.84 -29.30 -55.54
C ALA A 56 -7.29 -29.72 -56.91
N ALA A 57 -5.98 -29.57 -57.13
CA ALA A 57 -5.33 -30.08 -58.34
C ALA A 57 -5.24 -31.63 -58.26
N LEU A 58 -6.06 -32.31 -59.06
CA LEU A 58 -6.16 -33.77 -59.10
C LEU A 58 -5.23 -34.39 -60.14
N SER A 59 -4.71 -35.58 -59.86
CA SER A 59 -3.79 -36.29 -60.76
C SER A 59 -3.78 -37.81 -60.52
N GLY A 60 -3.22 -38.56 -61.48
CA GLY A 60 -2.89 -39.97 -61.33
C GLY A 60 -4.07 -40.93 -61.10
N GLY A 61 -5.30 -40.50 -61.43
CA GLY A 61 -6.53 -41.29 -61.24
C GLY A 61 -7.42 -40.84 -60.08
N ALA A 62 -6.98 -39.87 -59.27
CA ALA A 62 -7.89 -39.15 -58.36
C ALA A 62 -8.92 -38.34 -59.19
N VAL A 63 -10.19 -38.37 -58.79
CA VAL A 63 -11.31 -37.81 -59.59
C VAL A 63 -12.45 -37.34 -58.69
N VAL A 64 -13.18 -36.31 -59.15
CA VAL A 64 -14.39 -35.80 -58.47
C VAL A 64 -15.55 -36.79 -58.64
N ALA A 65 -16.28 -37.05 -57.55
CA ALA A 65 -17.44 -37.93 -57.49
C ALA A 65 -18.53 -37.37 -56.55
N THR A 66 -19.75 -37.89 -56.68
CA THR A 66 -20.97 -37.40 -56.02
C THR A 66 -21.97 -38.52 -55.66
N ASP A 67 -21.55 -39.78 -55.76
CA ASP A 67 -22.36 -41.00 -55.58
C ASP A 67 -22.51 -41.48 -54.12
N HIS A 68 -21.93 -40.72 -53.18
CA HIS A 68 -22.17 -40.83 -51.74
C HIS A 68 -22.66 -39.49 -51.20
N THR A 69 -23.44 -39.53 -50.12
CA THR A 69 -24.05 -38.33 -49.52
C THR A 69 -23.23 -37.76 -48.37
N GLY A 70 -23.48 -36.50 -47.99
CA GLY A 70 -22.90 -35.86 -46.80
C GLY A 70 -21.55 -35.15 -46.99
N TYR A 71 -21.05 -35.03 -48.21
CA TYR A 71 -19.86 -34.23 -48.56
C TYR A 71 -20.09 -32.71 -48.42
N SER A 72 -19.02 -31.90 -48.41
CA SER A 72 -19.06 -30.43 -48.50
C SER A 72 -18.84 -29.94 -49.94
N GLY A 73 -19.02 -28.63 -50.20
CA GLY A 73 -18.93 -28.08 -51.54
C GLY A 73 -19.94 -28.68 -52.53
N SER A 74 -19.42 -29.19 -53.65
CA SER A 74 -20.15 -29.68 -54.81
C SER A 74 -19.91 -31.17 -55.13
N GLY A 75 -18.86 -31.76 -54.54
CA GLY A 75 -18.51 -33.18 -54.64
C GLY A 75 -17.31 -33.52 -53.76
N PHE A 76 -16.86 -34.76 -53.80
CA PHE A 76 -15.65 -35.23 -53.10
C PHE A 76 -14.65 -35.84 -54.08
N VAL A 77 -13.41 -36.05 -53.64
CA VAL A 77 -12.37 -36.71 -54.45
C VAL A 77 -12.27 -38.19 -54.08
N GLY A 78 -12.71 -39.04 -54.99
CA GLY A 78 -12.45 -40.47 -54.98
C GLY A 78 -11.27 -40.84 -55.89
N GLY A 79 -11.25 -42.08 -56.36
CA GLY A 79 -10.26 -42.55 -57.35
C GLY A 79 -8.91 -43.00 -56.77
N PHE A 80 -8.73 -42.99 -55.45
CA PHE A 80 -7.58 -43.59 -54.76
C PHE A 80 -7.64 -45.14 -54.72
N THR A 81 -8.11 -45.77 -55.80
CA THR A 81 -8.27 -47.24 -55.92
C THR A 81 -6.96 -47.93 -56.26
N ASP A 82 -6.83 -49.23 -55.95
CA ASP A 82 -5.58 -50.00 -56.13
C ASP A 82 -4.96 -49.93 -57.53
N GLY A 83 -5.77 -49.78 -58.59
CA GLY A 83 -5.28 -49.59 -59.97
C GLY A 83 -4.52 -48.28 -60.19
N ASN A 84 -4.78 -47.28 -59.34
CA ASN A 84 -4.14 -45.96 -59.35
C ASN A 84 -3.04 -45.81 -58.28
N LYS A 85 -2.68 -46.91 -57.60
CA LYS A 85 -1.68 -46.95 -56.54
C LYS A 85 -0.30 -46.50 -57.04
N GLY A 86 0.38 -45.69 -56.24
CA GLY A 86 1.62 -45.01 -56.62
C GLY A 86 1.40 -43.76 -57.47
N ASN A 87 0.19 -43.46 -57.96
CA ASN A 87 -0.09 -42.36 -58.87
C ASN A 87 -1.11 -41.34 -58.32
N ALA A 88 -2.28 -41.78 -57.83
CA ALA A 88 -3.38 -40.88 -57.47
C ALA A 88 -3.00 -39.84 -56.41
N ALA A 89 -3.31 -38.56 -56.65
CA ALA A 89 -3.08 -37.48 -55.69
C ALA A 89 -4.09 -36.33 -55.84
N ALA A 90 -4.43 -35.70 -54.72
CA ALA A 90 -5.13 -34.42 -54.63
C ALA A 90 -4.20 -33.39 -53.96
N GLN A 91 -4.00 -32.24 -54.60
CA GLN A 91 -3.14 -31.16 -54.10
C GLN A 91 -3.94 -29.88 -53.87
N PHE A 92 -4.10 -29.53 -52.60
CA PHE A 92 -4.65 -28.26 -52.14
C PHE A 92 -3.58 -27.17 -52.25
N THR A 93 -3.98 -25.97 -52.70
CA THR A 93 -3.17 -24.75 -52.59
C THR A 93 -3.75 -23.93 -51.44
N VAL A 94 -2.96 -23.75 -50.39
CA VAL A 94 -3.41 -23.14 -49.12
C VAL A 94 -2.59 -21.88 -48.81
N SER A 95 -3.17 -20.98 -48.02
CA SER A 95 -2.51 -19.75 -47.57
C SER A 95 -2.34 -19.73 -46.05
N ALA A 96 -1.12 -19.50 -45.60
CA ALA A 96 -0.75 -19.25 -44.22
C ALA A 96 -0.50 -17.75 -44.03
N SER A 97 -1.30 -17.11 -43.19
CA SER A 97 -1.25 -15.67 -42.89
C SER A 97 0.01 -15.24 -42.12
N ALA A 98 0.67 -16.16 -41.43
CA ALA A 98 1.91 -15.97 -40.70
C ALA A 98 2.75 -17.26 -40.76
N ALA A 99 4.01 -17.21 -40.35
CA ALA A 99 4.79 -18.43 -40.11
C ALA A 99 4.38 -19.04 -38.76
N GLY A 100 4.17 -20.36 -38.69
CA GLY A 100 3.76 -21.03 -37.46
C GLY A 100 3.22 -22.44 -37.67
N SER A 101 2.64 -23.00 -36.61
CA SER A 101 1.95 -24.29 -36.63
C SER A 101 0.48 -24.11 -36.98
N TYR A 102 0.04 -24.85 -37.99
CA TYR A 102 -1.34 -24.88 -38.47
C TYR A 102 -1.90 -26.29 -38.32
N ASP A 103 -3.10 -26.42 -37.77
CA ASP A 103 -3.83 -27.69 -37.77
C ASP A 103 -4.58 -27.85 -39.11
N ALA A 104 -4.08 -28.79 -39.91
CA ALA A 104 -4.66 -29.17 -41.19
C ALA A 104 -5.60 -30.36 -40.98
N THR A 105 -6.90 -30.07 -40.89
CA THR A 105 -7.97 -31.04 -40.63
C THR A 105 -8.59 -31.50 -41.93
N LEU A 106 -8.21 -32.70 -42.38
CA LEU A 106 -8.77 -33.38 -43.53
C LEU A 106 -10.10 -34.05 -43.15
N ARG A 107 -11.18 -33.75 -43.87
CA ARG A 107 -12.44 -34.52 -43.84
C ARG A 107 -12.40 -35.61 -44.92
N TYR A 108 -12.85 -36.81 -44.58
CA TYR A 108 -12.73 -38.01 -45.44
C TYR A 108 -13.77 -39.08 -45.12
N ALA A 109 -14.04 -39.98 -46.07
CA ALA A 109 -14.80 -41.21 -45.84
C ALA A 109 -13.97 -42.46 -46.17
N ASN A 110 -14.19 -43.52 -45.41
CA ASN A 110 -13.48 -44.80 -45.52
C ASN A 110 -14.44 -45.94 -45.14
N GLY A 111 -15.30 -46.35 -46.08
CA GLY A 111 -16.24 -47.45 -45.88
C GLY A 111 -15.64 -48.85 -46.01
N THR A 112 -14.30 -49.01 -45.94
CA THR A 112 -13.62 -50.31 -46.11
C THR A 112 -13.69 -51.22 -44.87
N GLY A 113 -14.10 -50.69 -43.71
CA GLY A 113 -14.16 -51.44 -42.45
C GLY A 113 -12.82 -51.59 -41.72
N SER A 114 -11.71 -51.09 -42.27
CA SER A 114 -10.40 -51.03 -41.59
C SER A 114 -9.73 -49.66 -41.80
N ALA A 115 -8.73 -49.34 -40.99
CA ALA A 115 -7.98 -48.09 -41.13
C ALA A 115 -7.08 -48.16 -42.38
N GLN A 116 -7.21 -47.18 -43.26
CA GLN A 116 -6.44 -47.06 -44.50
C GLN A 116 -5.32 -46.03 -44.36
N THR A 117 -4.43 -45.93 -45.36
CA THR A 117 -3.35 -44.91 -45.38
C THR A 117 -3.24 -44.17 -46.70
N LEU A 118 -2.78 -42.93 -46.61
CA LEU A 118 -2.27 -42.09 -47.70
C LEU A 118 -0.98 -41.41 -47.24
N SER A 119 -0.27 -40.78 -48.15
CA SER A 119 0.96 -40.04 -47.89
C SER A 119 0.73 -38.53 -48.01
N LEU A 120 1.09 -37.81 -46.95
CA LEU A 120 0.94 -36.36 -46.81
C LEU A 120 2.26 -35.66 -47.18
N TYR A 121 2.15 -34.70 -48.08
CA TYR A 121 3.24 -33.87 -48.60
C TYR A 121 2.96 -32.39 -48.37
N VAL A 122 4.01 -31.60 -48.12
CA VAL A 122 3.99 -30.13 -48.12
C VAL A 122 5.11 -29.66 -49.06
N ASP A 123 4.78 -28.78 -50.01
CA ASP A 123 5.71 -28.18 -50.99
C ASP A 123 6.60 -29.19 -51.72
N GLY A 124 6.01 -30.35 -52.03
CA GLY A 124 6.68 -31.46 -52.71
C GLY A 124 7.51 -32.37 -51.81
N ALA A 125 7.81 -31.98 -50.57
CA ALA A 125 8.47 -32.84 -49.58
C ALA A 125 7.45 -33.77 -48.89
N LYS A 126 7.80 -35.04 -48.68
CA LYS A 126 6.94 -35.99 -47.95
C LYS A 126 7.07 -35.73 -46.44
N VAL A 127 5.97 -35.37 -45.79
CA VAL A 127 5.93 -35.12 -44.35
C VAL A 127 5.80 -36.44 -43.59
N LYS A 128 4.80 -37.26 -43.92
CA LYS A 128 4.53 -38.55 -43.27
C LYS A 128 3.52 -39.40 -44.07
N GLN A 129 3.49 -40.70 -43.77
CA GLN A 129 2.30 -41.51 -44.05
C GLN A 129 1.25 -41.19 -42.96
N ILE A 130 0.00 -41.03 -43.37
CA ILE A 130 -1.15 -40.78 -42.49
C ILE A 130 -2.07 -41.99 -42.47
N SER A 131 -2.80 -42.18 -41.36
CA SER A 131 -3.81 -43.24 -41.24
C SER A 131 -5.21 -42.65 -41.04
N LEU A 132 -6.16 -43.16 -41.82
CA LEU A 132 -7.54 -42.72 -41.94
C LEU A 132 -8.42 -43.87 -41.43
N GLY A 133 -9.06 -43.69 -40.27
CA GLY A 133 -9.85 -44.73 -39.61
C GLY A 133 -11.05 -45.18 -40.46
N ALA A 134 -11.63 -46.33 -40.17
CA ALA A 134 -12.86 -46.75 -40.83
C ALA A 134 -14.02 -45.83 -40.41
N THR A 135 -14.78 -45.34 -41.39
CA THR A 135 -16.07 -44.68 -41.14
C THR A 135 -17.20 -45.72 -41.22
N ALA A 136 -18.39 -45.41 -40.70
CA ALA A 136 -19.48 -46.39 -40.60
C ALA A 136 -19.97 -46.90 -41.96
N ASN A 137 -19.89 -46.06 -42.99
CA ASN A 137 -20.11 -46.35 -44.41
C ASN A 137 -19.52 -45.19 -45.25
N TRP A 138 -19.68 -45.24 -46.57
CA TRP A 138 -19.19 -44.19 -47.48
C TRP A 138 -19.93 -42.86 -47.41
N ASP A 139 -21.19 -42.86 -46.93
CA ASP A 139 -21.96 -41.65 -46.60
C ASP A 139 -21.56 -41.03 -45.24
N SER A 140 -20.68 -41.70 -44.49
CA SER A 140 -20.20 -41.26 -43.18
C SER A 140 -18.80 -40.67 -43.30
N TRP A 141 -18.66 -39.41 -42.89
CA TRP A 141 -17.43 -38.64 -43.03
C TRP A 141 -16.77 -38.41 -41.67
N GLY A 142 -15.53 -38.87 -41.51
CA GLY A 142 -14.68 -38.59 -40.36
C GLY A 142 -13.74 -37.42 -40.64
N THR A 143 -13.02 -36.98 -39.60
CA THR A 143 -11.95 -35.99 -39.71
C THR A 143 -10.62 -36.54 -39.18
N ARG A 144 -9.52 -36.01 -39.72
CA ARG A 144 -8.16 -36.25 -39.25
C ARG A 144 -7.42 -34.93 -39.25
N THR A 145 -6.94 -34.51 -38.09
CA THR A 145 -6.08 -33.34 -37.94
C THR A 145 -4.61 -33.76 -37.97
N ASP A 146 -3.82 -33.07 -38.80
CA ASP A 146 -2.37 -33.15 -38.82
C ASP A 146 -1.78 -31.75 -38.72
N THR A 147 -1.00 -31.49 -37.68
CA THR A 147 -0.30 -30.21 -37.53
C THR A 147 0.83 -30.09 -38.57
N LEU A 148 0.88 -28.96 -39.25
CA LEU A 148 1.87 -28.58 -40.27
C LEU A 148 2.60 -27.31 -39.83
N THR A 149 3.93 -27.29 -39.94
CA THR A 149 4.71 -26.06 -39.82
C THR A 149 4.78 -25.39 -41.18
N LEU A 150 4.21 -24.19 -41.31
CA LEU A 150 4.17 -23.40 -42.54
C LEU A 150 4.91 -22.06 -42.34
N SER A 151 5.39 -21.48 -43.43
CA SER A 151 5.85 -20.08 -43.43
C SER A 151 4.70 -19.12 -43.74
N ALA A 152 4.92 -17.81 -43.67
CA ALA A 152 3.93 -16.86 -44.18
C ALA A 152 3.91 -16.91 -45.71
N GLY A 153 2.76 -17.18 -46.32
CA GLY A 153 2.61 -17.23 -47.78
C GLY A 153 1.70 -18.35 -48.28
N THR A 154 1.84 -18.67 -49.56
CA THR A 154 1.09 -19.75 -50.23
C THR A 154 1.91 -21.05 -50.24
N HIS A 155 1.27 -22.14 -49.82
CA HIS A 155 1.83 -23.47 -49.69
C HIS A 155 0.99 -24.50 -50.46
N THR A 156 1.58 -25.65 -50.77
CA THR A 156 0.88 -26.78 -51.40
C THR A 156 0.83 -27.97 -50.46
N VAL A 157 -0.38 -28.41 -50.11
CA VAL A 157 -0.63 -29.59 -49.24
C VAL A 157 -1.21 -30.69 -50.12
N ARG A 158 -0.52 -31.82 -50.23
CA ARG A 158 -0.92 -32.92 -51.14
C ARG A 158 -1.09 -34.23 -50.39
N TYR A 159 -2.25 -34.84 -50.56
CA TYR A 159 -2.51 -36.22 -50.15
C TYR A 159 -2.39 -37.12 -51.39
N LYS A 160 -1.55 -38.14 -51.29
CA LYS A 160 -1.17 -39.01 -52.41
C LYS A 160 -1.26 -40.47 -51.99
N PHE A 161 -1.71 -41.34 -52.90
CA PHE A 161 -1.65 -42.79 -52.72
C PHE A 161 -0.29 -43.30 -53.25
N ASP A 162 0.67 -43.50 -52.35
CA ASP A 162 1.98 -44.06 -52.66
C ASP A 162 1.96 -45.59 -52.75
N THR A 163 3.06 -46.17 -53.22
CA THR A 163 3.26 -47.63 -53.29
C THR A 163 3.24 -48.31 -51.92
N THR A 164 3.58 -47.58 -50.84
CA THR A 164 3.59 -48.03 -49.44
C THR A 164 2.26 -47.89 -48.71
N ASP A 165 1.28 -47.22 -49.34
CA ASP A 165 0.01 -46.87 -48.72
C ASP A 165 -1.04 -47.98 -48.96
N SER A 166 -2.22 -47.87 -48.36
CA SER A 166 -3.34 -48.82 -48.59
C SER A 166 -4.56 -48.19 -49.30
N GLY A 167 -4.66 -46.86 -49.34
CA GLY A 167 -5.58 -46.12 -50.21
C GLY A 167 -7.05 -46.43 -49.98
N ASN A 168 -7.84 -46.44 -51.04
CA ASN A 168 -9.27 -46.76 -51.02
C ASN A 168 -10.04 -45.90 -49.99
N VAL A 169 -9.95 -44.58 -50.14
CA VAL A 169 -10.64 -43.56 -49.34
C VAL A 169 -11.18 -42.45 -50.24
N ASN A 170 -12.15 -41.68 -49.73
CA ASN A 170 -12.66 -40.46 -50.37
C ASN A 170 -12.23 -39.24 -49.54
N LEU A 171 -11.75 -38.18 -50.18
CA LEU A 171 -11.34 -36.93 -49.52
C LEU A 171 -12.34 -35.81 -49.83
N ASP A 172 -12.71 -35.05 -48.81
CA ASP A 172 -13.85 -34.12 -48.87
C ASP A 172 -13.41 -32.66 -48.82
N ASN A 173 -12.73 -32.26 -47.76
CA ASN A 173 -12.14 -30.93 -47.64
C ASN A 173 -10.93 -30.94 -46.71
N LEU A 174 -10.13 -29.87 -46.78
CA LEU A 174 -9.05 -29.58 -45.87
C LEU A 174 -9.32 -28.25 -45.16
N ASN A 175 -9.60 -28.28 -43.86
CA ASN A 175 -9.67 -27.06 -43.05
C ASN A 175 -8.29 -26.74 -42.46
N LEU A 176 -7.75 -25.55 -42.73
CA LEU A 176 -6.46 -25.09 -42.19
C LEU A 176 -6.67 -23.97 -41.18
N SER A 177 -6.38 -24.24 -39.90
CA SER A 177 -6.49 -23.27 -38.81
C SER A 177 -5.12 -22.99 -38.19
N ALA A 178 -4.82 -21.75 -37.82
CA ALA A 178 -3.62 -21.43 -37.05
C ALA A 178 -3.82 -21.88 -35.59
N GLN A 179 -2.84 -22.57 -34.99
CA GLN A 179 -2.94 -23.01 -33.60
C GLN A 179 -2.85 -21.82 -32.64
N THR A 180 -3.97 -21.46 -32.01
CA THR A 180 -4.06 -20.41 -30.98
C THR A 180 -3.72 -20.92 -29.58
N THR A 181 -2.59 -21.64 -29.46
CA THR A 181 -2.04 -22.12 -28.18
C THR A 181 -0.78 -21.33 -27.82
N PRO A 182 -0.59 -20.92 -26.55
CA PRO A 182 0.67 -20.33 -26.11
C PRO A 182 1.82 -21.30 -26.38
N PRO A 183 2.95 -20.84 -26.95
CA PRO A 183 4.10 -21.70 -27.17
C PRO A 183 4.78 -22.04 -25.81
N PRO A 184 5.59 -23.12 -25.74
CA PRO A 184 6.06 -23.68 -24.46
C PRO A 184 6.82 -22.69 -23.59
N GLN A 185 6.64 -22.73 -22.27
CA GLN A 185 7.26 -21.75 -21.36
C GLN A 185 8.79 -21.68 -21.58
N GLY A 186 9.26 -20.51 -22.04
CA GLY A 186 10.63 -20.29 -22.52
C GLY A 186 10.79 -20.19 -24.04
N SER A 187 9.74 -20.04 -24.84
CA SER A 187 9.79 -20.09 -26.32
C SER A 187 9.80 -18.73 -27.05
N GLY A 188 10.76 -17.86 -26.76
CA GLY A 188 11.17 -16.84 -27.74
C GLY A 188 12.57 -17.15 -28.28
N PRO A 189 13.32 -16.18 -28.84
CA PRO A 189 14.60 -16.46 -29.48
C PRO A 189 15.60 -17.17 -28.55
N LEU A 190 16.12 -18.30 -29.03
CA LEU A 190 17.20 -19.06 -28.39
C LEU A 190 18.55 -18.42 -28.74
N TYR A 191 19.37 -18.21 -27.71
CA TYR A 191 20.74 -17.73 -27.82
C TYR A 191 21.67 -18.75 -27.16
N GLU A 192 22.38 -19.53 -27.97
CA GLU A 192 23.32 -20.55 -27.51
C GLU A 192 24.55 -19.89 -26.84
N ALA A 193 25.02 -20.43 -25.71
CA ALA A 193 26.05 -19.79 -24.89
C ALA A 193 27.43 -19.76 -25.56
N GLU A 194 27.78 -20.75 -26.39
CA GLU A 194 29.01 -20.74 -27.16
C GLU A 194 29.03 -19.70 -28.28
N SER A 195 27.88 -19.10 -28.60
CA SER A 195 27.76 -17.91 -29.46
C SER A 195 27.82 -16.58 -28.68
N ALA A 196 27.92 -16.61 -27.34
CA ALA A 196 28.03 -15.41 -26.50
C ALA A 196 29.45 -14.81 -26.53
N ALA A 197 29.55 -13.51 -26.28
CA ALA A 197 30.85 -12.86 -26.11
C ALA A 197 31.44 -13.22 -24.73
N LEU A 198 32.48 -14.07 -24.73
CA LEU A 198 33.13 -14.55 -23.52
C LEU A 198 34.26 -13.63 -23.07
N SER A 199 34.46 -13.50 -21.76
CA SER A 199 35.59 -12.77 -21.20
C SER A 199 36.05 -13.34 -19.85
N GLY A 200 37.22 -12.90 -19.39
CA GLY A 200 37.75 -13.20 -18.07
C GLY A 200 38.06 -14.68 -17.79
N GLY A 201 38.16 -15.54 -18.80
CA GLY A 201 38.47 -16.96 -18.62
C GLY A 201 37.25 -17.91 -18.61
N ALA A 202 36.05 -17.42 -18.92
CA ALA A 202 34.97 -18.30 -19.40
C ALA A 202 35.36 -18.90 -20.76
N VAL A 203 35.04 -20.17 -21.00
CA VAL A 203 35.46 -20.93 -22.20
C VAL A 203 34.37 -21.85 -22.73
N ILE A 204 34.39 -22.10 -24.04
CA ILE A 204 33.52 -23.07 -24.71
C ILE A 204 34.03 -24.49 -24.42
N ALA A 205 33.12 -25.41 -24.12
CA ALA A 205 33.39 -26.83 -23.85
C ALA A 205 32.27 -27.73 -24.42
N SER A 206 32.51 -29.04 -24.44
CA SER A 206 31.62 -30.06 -25.04
C SER A 206 31.84 -31.47 -24.47
N ASP A 207 32.48 -31.57 -23.31
CA ASP A 207 32.85 -32.80 -22.60
C ASP A 207 31.74 -33.38 -21.70
N HIS A 208 30.59 -32.70 -21.63
CA HIS A 208 29.34 -33.19 -21.07
C HIS A 208 28.26 -33.27 -22.15
N THR A 209 27.28 -34.15 -21.98
CA THR A 209 26.21 -34.40 -22.95
C THR A 209 24.92 -33.63 -22.63
N GLY A 210 24.01 -33.54 -23.61
CA GLY A 210 22.66 -32.97 -23.40
C GLY A 210 22.52 -31.45 -23.58
N TYR A 211 23.58 -30.76 -24.01
CA TYR A 211 23.54 -29.34 -24.35
C TYR A 211 22.75 -29.04 -25.65
N THR A 212 22.39 -27.77 -25.91
CA THR A 212 21.86 -27.27 -27.19
C THR A 212 22.97 -26.72 -28.09
N GLY A 213 22.68 -26.47 -29.37
CA GLY A 213 23.67 -25.99 -30.32
C GLY A 213 24.83 -26.97 -30.55
N THR A 214 26.05 -26.51 -30.27
CA THR A 214 27.32 -27.19 -30.57
C THR A 214 28.22 -27.39 -29.35
N GLY A 215 27.96 -26.71 -28.24
CA GLY A 215 28.68 -26.85 -26.97
C GLY A 215 27.98 -26.10 -25.84
N PHE A 216 28.73 -25.78 -24.79
CA PHE A 216 28.29 -24.94 -23.68
C PHE A 216 29.45 -24.07 -23.17
N VAL A 217 29.18 -23.14 -22.26
CA VAL A 217 30.20 -22.28 -21.63
C VAL A 217 30.45 -22.70 -20.19
N GLY A 218 31.69 -23.10 -19.90
CA GLY A 218 32.19 -23.34 -18.55
C GLY A 218 33.31 -22.37 -18.17
N GLY A 219 34.17 -22.79 -17.23
CA GLY A 219 35.39 -22.07 -16.87
C GLY A 219 35.25 -21.03 -15.74
N PHE A 220 34.08 -20.86 -15.14
CA PHE A 220 33.83 -19.97 -13.99
C PHE A 220 34.48 -20.51 -12.68
N THR A 221 35.80 -20.48 -12.59
CA THR A 221 36.61 -21.10 -11.52
C THR A 221 37.19 -20.05 -10.58
N ASP A 222 37.43 -20.37 -9.30
CA ASP A 222 37.83 -19.35 -8.31
C ASP A 222 39.10 -18.55 -8.70
N GLY A 223 39.99 -19.12 -9.53
CA GLY A 223 41.15 -18.42 -10.09
C GLY A 223 40.83 -17.26 -11.07
N ASN A 224 39.59 -17.16 -11.55
CA ASN A 224 39.10 -16.07 -12.41
C ASN A 224 37.84 -15.36 -11.89
N LYS A 225 37.52 -15.60 -10.61
CA LYS A 225 36.47 -14.91 -9.86
C LYS A 225 36.58 -13.39 -9.95
N GLY A 226 35.44 -12.72 -10.03
CA GLY A 226 35.37 -11.28 -10.28
C GLY A 226 35.58 -10.88 -11.75
N ASN A 227 36.00 -11.80 -12.64
CA ASN A 227 36.35 -11.49 -14.03
C ASN A 227 35.56 -12.30 -15.08
N ALA A 228 35.41 -13.61 -14.91
CA ALA A 228 34.78 -14.47 -15.92
C ALA A 228 33.32 -14.10 -16.21
N ALA A 229 32.96 -14.04 -17.50
CA ALA A 229 31.61 -13.70 -17.95
C ALA A 229 31.27 -14.28 -19.34
N ALA A 230 29.98 -14.55 -19.55
CA ALA A 230 29.37 -14.77 -20.86
C ALA A 230 28.34 -13.67 -21.13
N GLN A 231 28.43 -12.99 -22.28
CA GLN A 231 27.53 -11.90 -22.67
C GLN A 231 26.75 -12.22 -23.95
N PHE A 232 25.45 -12.39 -23.79
CA PHE A 232 24.48 -12.54 -24.87
C PHE A 232 24.07 -11.18 -25.43
N THR A 233 23.82 -11.10 -26.73
CA THR A 233 23.21 -9.93 -27.38
C THR A 233 21.80 -10.31 -27.82
N VAL A 234 20.79 -9.75 -27.16
CA VAL A 234 19.37 -10.10 -27.38
C VAL A 234 18.61 -8.95 -28.03
N LYS A 235 17.44 -9.24 -28.61
CA LYS A 235 16.59 -8.22 -29.24
C LYS A 235 15.17 -8.26 -28.67
N ALA A 236 14.82 -7.19 -27.96
CA ALA A 236 13.47 -6.93 -27.47
C ALA A 236 12.62 -6.31 -28.61
N SER A 237 11.41 -6.85 -28.83
CA SER A 237 10.49 -6.41 -29.89
C SER A 237 9.70 -5.15 -29.52
N ALA A 238 9.46 -4.94 -28.22
CA ALA A 238 8.78 -3.78 -27.65
C ALA A 238 9.44 -3.32 -26.32
N THR A 239 9.08 -2.13 -25.83
CA THR A 239 9.44 -1.72 -24.46
C THR A 239 8.51 -2.41 -23.47
N ALA A 240 9.01 -3.41 -22.74
CA ALA A 240 8.21 -4.31 -21.91
C ALA A 240 9.07 -5.05 -20.87
N ASN A 241 8.41 -5.82 -20.00
CA ASN A 241 9.05 -6.89 -19.26
C ASN A 241 9.15 -8.15 -20.12
N TYR A 242 10.16 -8.98 -19.87
CA TYR A 242 10.42 -10.25 -20.56
C TYR A 242 10.87 -11.30 -19.54
N GLU A 243 10.55 -12.57 -19.76
CA GLU A 243 11.21 -13.68 -19.07
C GLU A 243 12.50 -14.04 -19.81
N VAL A 244 13.62 -14.10 -19.10
CA VAL A 244 14.87 -14.72 -19.58
C VAL A 244 15.01 -16.04 -18.87
N THR A 245 15.00 -17.14 -19.62
CA THR A 245 15.23 -18.49 -19.09
C THR A 245 16.63 -18.94 -19.47
N LEU A 246 17.52 -19.01 -18.48
CA LEU A 246 18.83 -19.64 -18.58
C LEU A 246 18.71 -21.16 -18.46
N ARG A 247 19.31 -21.89 -19.39
CA ARG A 247 19.58 -23.33 -19.27
C ARG A 247 21.03 -23.53 -18.78
N TYR A 248 21.21 -24.37 -17.77
CA TYR A 248 22.51 -24.53 -17.08
C TYR A 248 22.66 -25.92 -16.43
N ALA A 249 23.90 -26.32 -16.15
CA ALA A 249 24.21 -27.48 -15.34
C ALA A 249 25.05 -27.08 -14.11
N ASN A 250 24.76 -27.72 -12.98
CA ASN A 250 25.46 -27.58 -11.71
C ASN A 250 25.56 -28.96 -11.04
N GLY A 251 26.50 -29.78 -11.51
CA GLY A 251 26.81 -31.08 -10.93
C GLY A 251 27.68 -31.03 -9.66
N SER A 252 27.83 -29.86 -9.01
CA SER A 252 28.73 -29.68 -7.87
C SER A 252 28.20 -30.21 -6.52
N GLY A 253 26.92 -30.62 -6.46
CA GLY A 253 26.28 -31.13 -5.25
C GLY A 253 25.85 -30.07 -4.23
N VAL A 254 26.12 -28.78 -4.48
CA VAL A 254 25.59 -27.64 -3.72
C VAL A 254 25.01 -26.58 -4.66
N SER A 255 24.08 -25.75 -4.17
CA SER A 255 23.60 -24.60 -4.96
C SER A 255 24.74 -23.62 -5.18
N GLN A 256 24.90 -23.16 -6.41
CA GLN A 256 25.93 -22.19 -6.81
C GLN A 256 25.31 -20.83 -7.12
N SER A 257 26.12 -19.84 -7.52
CA SER A 257 25.60 -18.57 -8.04
C SER A 257 26.46 -17.92 -9.13
N LEU A 258 25.81 -17.14 -9.99
CA LEU A 258 26.39 -16.14 -10.89
C LEU A 258 25.54 -14.86 -10.84
N SER A 259 26.13 -13.72 -11.18
CA SER A 259 25.46 -12.43 -11.20
C SER A 259 24.96 -12.06 -12.60
N LEU A 260 23.69 -11.69 -12.72
CA LEU A 260 23.08 -11.25 -13.97
C LEU A 260 23.13 -9.72 -14.10
N TYR A 261 23.56 -9.26 -15.27
CA TYR A 261 23.64 -7.87 -15.67
C TYR A 261 22.80 -7.62 -16.92
N VAL A 262 22.13 -6.46 -16.96
CA VAL A 262 21.44 -5.91 -18.14
C VAL A 262 22.13 -4.59 -18.51
N ASP A 263 22.65 -4.49 -19.74
CA ASP A 263 23.34 -3.29 -20.26
C ASP A 263 24.42 -2.71 -19.34
N GLY A 264 25.19 -3.61 -18.72
CA GLY A 264 26.27 -3.27 -17.79
C GLY A 264 25.82 -2.91 -16.37
N THR A 265 24.52 -2.79 -16.11
CA THR A 265 23.95 -2.63 -14.76
C THR A 265 23.71 -4.00 -14.13
N LYS A 266 24.14 -4.21 -12.88
CA LYS A 266 23.86 -5.46 -12.15
C LYS A 266 22.39 -5.50 -11.77
N LEU A 267 21.67 -6.54 -12.22
CA LEU A 267 20.26 -6.75 -11.87
C LEU A 267 20.14 -7.53 -10.56
N THR A 268 20.85 -8.67 -10.44
CA THR A 268 20.71 -9.58 -9.30
C THR A 268 21.87 -10.57 -9.21
N GLN A 269 21.97 -11.27 -8.08
CA GLN A 269 22.77 -12.48 -7.88
C GLN A 269 21.85 -13.70 -7.99
N LEU A 270 22.08 -14.56 -8.98
CA LEU A 270 21.23 -15.71 -9.28
C LEU A 270 21.69 -16.96 -8.54
N PRO A 271 20.88 -17.56 -7.64
CA PRO A 271 21.11 -18.90 -7.16
C PRO A 271 20.79 -19.92 -8.28
N LEU A 272 21.74 -20.84 -8.50
CA LEU A 272 21.69 -21.91 -9.49
C LEU A 272 21.71 -23.25 -8.74
N SER A 273 20.54 -23.85 -8.57
CA SER A 273 20.32 -25.11 -7.84
C SER A 273 21.13 -26.27 -8.43
N THR A 274 21.35 -27.34 -7.66
CA THR A 274 22.03 -28.55 -8.13
C THR A 274 21.25 -29.25 -9.24
N THR A 275 21.94 -29.63 -10.31
CA THR A 275 21.45 -30.65 -11.25
C THR A 275 21.96 -32.04 -10.83
N PRO A 276 21.30 -33.15 -11.25
CA PRO A 276 21.71 -34.50 -10.86
C PRO A 276 23.16 -34.87 -11.18
N ASN A 277 23.69 -34.32 -12.28
CA ASN A 277 25.08 -34.40 -12.72
C ASN A 277 25.33 -33.29 -13.78
N TRP A 278 26.54 -33.24 -14.35
CA TRP A 278 26.92 -32.26 -15.37
C TRP A 278 26.31 -32.51 -16.76
N ASP A 279 25.85 -33.74 -17.04
CA ASP A 279 25.08 -34.10 -18.23
C ASP A 279 23.58 -33.76 -18.10
N SER A 280 23.15 -33.28 -16.92
CA SER A 280 21.76 -32.92 -16.62
C SER A 280 21.61 -31.42 -16.55
N TRP A 281 20.70 -30.88 -17.35
CA TRP A 281 20.51 -29.43 -17.53
C TRP A 281 19.19 -28.99 -16.90
N GLY A 282 19.27 -28.04 -15.96
CA GLY A 282 18.13 -27.36 -15.36
C GLY A 282 17.89 -26.00 -16.02
N THR A 283 16.78 -25.35 -15.62
CA THR A 283 16.44 -23.99 -16.06
C THR A 283 16.30 -23.03 -14.88
N LYS A 284 16.64 -21.76 -15.11
CA LYS A 284 16.47 -20.65 -14.17
C LYS A 284 15.88 -19.48 -14.94
N THR A 285 14.65 -19.10 -14.58
CA THR A 285 13.93 -17.97 -15.20
C THR A 285 13.98 -16.74 -14.30
N ASP A 286 14.19 -15.57 -14.90
CA ASP A 286 14.19 -14.25 -14.26
C ASP A 286 13.52 -13.22 -15.17
N THR A 287 12.83 -12.24 -14.57
CA THR A 287 12.19 -11.15 -15.34
C THR A 287 13.15 -9.99 -15.56
N VAL A 288 13.24 -9.49 -16.78
CA VAL A 288 14.03 -8.31 -17.17
C VAL A 288 13.14 -7.25 -17.83
N SER A 289 13.36 -5.98 -17.53
CA SER A 289 12.71 -4.86 -18.21
C SER A 289 13.62 -4.35 -19.33
N LEU A 290 13.16 -4.42 -20.59
CA LEU A 290 13.92 -4.00 -21.77
C LEU A 290 13.14 -2.96 -22.57
N SER A 291 13.86 -2.07 -23.27
CA SER A 291 13.26 -1.19 -24.27
C SER A 291 13.11 -1.90 -25.62
N ALA A 292 12.32 -1.36 -26.56
CA ALA A 292 12.33 -1.84 -27.94
C ALA A 292 13.73 -1.62 -28.56
N GLY A 293 14.48 -2.69 -28.86
CA GLY A 293 15.85 -2.57 -29.35
C GLY A 293 16.76 -3.76 -29.07
N THR A 294 18.06 -3.54 -29.24
CA THR A 294 19.11 -4.52 -28.94
C THR A 294 19.66 -4.28 -27.54
N HIS A 295 19.75 -5.33 -26.74
CA HIS A 295 20.17 -5.31 -25.33
C HIS A 295 21.25 -6.35 -25.06
N THR A 296 22.03 -6.15 -23.99
CA THR A 296 23.08 -7.07 -23.57
C THR A 296 22.75 -7.71 -22.22
N LEU A 297 22.70 -9.04 -22.20
CA LEU A 297 22.50 -9.84 -20.99
C LEU A 297 23.79 -10.56 -20.66
N ARG A 298 24.37 -10.30 -19.49
CA ARG A 298 25.67 -10.85 -19.10
C ARG A 298 25.58 -11.61 -17.78
N TYR A 299 25.93 -12.89 -17.83
CA TYR A 299 26.13 -13.73 -16.66
C TYR A 299 27.61 -13.67 -16.29
N LYS A 300 27.91 -13.23 -15.06
CA LYS A 300 29.25 -12.91 -14.60
C LYS A 300 29.52 -13.56 -13.26
N PHE A 301 30.71 -14.13 -13.09
CA PHE A 301 31.19 -14.61 -11.81
C PHE A 301 31.77 -13.44 -11.00
N ASP A 302 30.98 -12.83 -10.11
CA ASP A 302 31.42 -11.72 -9.28
C ASP A 302 32.23 -12.18 -8.05
N THR A 303 32.83 -11.21 -7.36
CA THR A 303 33.58 -11.42 -6.11
C THR A 303 32.73 -12.02 -4.99
N THR A 304 31.41 -11.81 -5.02
CA THR A 304 30.43 -12.34 -4.05
C THR A 304 29.76 -13.64 -4.49
N ASP A 305 30.04 -14.15 -5.69
CA ASP A 305 29.42 -15.38 -6.21
C ASP A 305 30.17 -16.65 -5.76
N THR A 306 29.59 -17.82 -6.01
CA THR A 306 30.26 -19.11 -5.77
C THR A 306 30.68 -19.86 -7.06
N GLY A 307 30.11 -19.50 -8.21
CA GLY A 307 30.62 -19.91 -9.54
C GLY A 307 30.50 -21.40 -9.80
N ASN A 308 31.44 -21.96 -10.58
CA ASN A 308 31.55 -23.38 -10.89
C ASN A 308 30.23 -23.98 -11.42
N VAL A 309 29.75 -23.46 -12.55
CA VAL A 309 28.56 -23.92 -13.30
C VAL A 309 28.84 -23.92 -14.81
N ASN A 310 28.04 -24.67 -15.57
CA ASN A 310 28.05 -24.63 -17.04
C ASN A 310 26.78 -23.92 -17.53
N LEU A 311 26.91 -22.96 -18.46
CA LEU A 311 25.81 -22.25 -19.10
C LEU A 311 25.63 -22.76 -20.52
N ASP A 312 24.41 -23.12 -20.88
CA ASP A 312 24.11 -23.81 -22.14
C ASP A 312 23.48 -22.85 -23.15
N SER A 313 22.38 -22.22 -22.77
CA SER A 313 21.64 -21.30 -23.63
C SER A 313 20.79 -20.35 -22.78
N ILE A 314 20.36 -19.24 -23.38
CA ILE A 314 19.22 -18.48 -22.84
C ILE A 314 18.11 -18.40 -23.89
N THR A 315 16.86 -18.38 -23.44
CA THR A 315 15.75 -17.88 -24.24
C THR A 315 15.23 -16.58 -23.64
N LEU A 316 14.96 -15.59 -24.50
CA LEU A 316 14.19 -14.40 -24.15
C LEU A 316 12.75 -14.65 -24.61
N SER A 317 11.74 -14.46 -23.76
CA SER A 317 10.33 -14.63 -24.14
C SER A 317 9.85 -13.60 -25.18
N ASP A 318 8.61 -13.74 -25.64
CA ASP A 318 7.86 -12.59 -26.14
C ASP A 318 7.65 -11.54 -25.03
N PRO A 319 7.28 -10.28 -25.36
CA PRO A 319 6.92 -9.28 -24.36
C PRO A 319 5.86 -9.83 -23.39
N ILE A 320 6.14 -9.78 -22.09
CA ILE A 320 5.13 -10.01 -21.07
C ILE A 320 4.11 -8.87 -21.20
N THR A 321 3.00 -9.15 -21.88
CA THR A 321 1.83 -8.30 -21.79
C THR A 321 1.41 -8.26 -20.32
N PRO A 322 1.24 -7.08 -19.70
CA PRO A 322 0.58 -7.04 -18.41
C PRO A 322 -0.80 -7.69 -18.57
N PRO A 323 -1.32 -8.39 -17.54
CA PRO A 323 -2.69 -8.90 -17.61
C PRO A 323 -3.63 -7.73 -17.94
N PRO A 324 -4.70 -7.96 -18.72
CA PRO A 324 -5.66 -6.92 -18.99
C PRO A 324 -6.12 -6.27 -17.67
N PRO A 325 -6.43 -4.96 -17.67
CA PRO A 325 -6.89 -4.30 -16.46
C PRO A 325 -8.07 -5.07 -15.85
N PRO A 326 -8.20 -5.13 -14.51
CA PRO A 326 -9.24 -5.90 -13.85
C PRO A 326 -10.62 -5.64 -14.48
N PRO A 327 -11.43 -6.70 -14.70
CA PRO A 327 -12.79 -6.51 -15.19
C PRO A 327 -13.54 -5.59 -14.21
N PRO A 328 -14.38 -4.66 -14.71
CA PRO A 328 -14.96 -3.60 -13.89
C PRO A 328 -15.60 -4.21 -12.63
N PRO A 329 -15.15 -3.81 -11.42
CA PRO A 329 -15.46 -4.54 -10.21
C PRO A 329 -16.97 -4.55 -9.91
N PRO A 330 -17.48 -5.58 -9.20
CA PRO A 330 -18.88 -5.64 -8.79
C PRO A 330 -19.32 -4.35 -8.06
N PRO A 331 -20.55 -3.85 -8.25
CA PRO A 331 -20.97 -2.57 -7.67
C PRO A 331 -20.73 -2.46 -6.16
N GLY A 332 -19.76 -1.62 -5.78
CA GLY A 332 -19.29 -1.48 -4.40
C GLY A 332 -18.08 -0.54 -4.29
N GLN A 333 -17.58 -0.36 -3.07
CA GLN A 333 -16.32 0.35 -2.85
C GLN A 333 -15.16 -0.60 -3.12
N VAL A 334 -14.21 -0.16 -3.93
CA VAL A 334 -12.94 -0.84 -4.20
C VAL A 334 -11.89 -0.34 -3.20
N TYR A 335 -11.03 -1.24 -2.75
CA TYR A 335 -9.84 -0.93 -1.96
C TYR A 335 -8.65 -1.63 -2.61
N GLU A 336 -7.83 -0.85 -3.33
CA GLU A 336 -6.70 -1.35 -4.13
C GLU A 336 -5.56 -1.84 -3.22
N ALA A 337 -4.98 -3.01 -3.54
CA ALA A 337 -4.06 -3.74 -2.65
C ALA A 337 -2.70 -3.08 -2.52
N GLU A 338 -2.20 -2.48 -3.59
CA GLU A 338 -0.89 -1.86 -3.66
C GLU A 338 -0.78 -0.56 -2.85
N GLU A 339 -1.91 -0.01 -2.41
CA GLU A 339 -2.01 1.14 -1.51
C GLU A 339 -2.24 0.73 -0.04
N GLN A 340 -2.40 -0.57 0.24
CA GLN A 340 -2.52 -1.13 1.60
C GLN A 340 -1.17 -1.44 2.25
N PHE A 341 -1.22 -1.83 3.52
CA PHE A 341 -0.06 -2.41 4.19
C PHE A 341 0.18 -3.88 3.76
N PHE A 342 1.43 -4.23 3.51
CA PHE A 342 1.87 -5.60 3.23
C PHE A 342 3.22 -5.89 3.89
N SER A 343 3.49 -7.17 4.18
CA SER A 343 4.72 -7.59 4.88
C SER A 343 5.04 -9.07 4.66
N GLY A 344 6.16 -9.54 5.24
CA GLY A 344 6.50 -10.96 5.32
C GLY A 344 7.00 -11.60 4.03
N GLY A 345 7.52 -10.78 3.10
CA GLY A 345 8.00 -11.20 1.79
C GLY A 345 7.11 -10.80 0.61
N VAL A 346 5.89 -10.31 0.87
CA VAL A 346 5.03 -9.73 -0.17
C VAL A 346 5.69 -8.51 -0.80
N VAL A 347 5.57 -8.37 -2.13
CA VAL A 347 6.13 -7.23 -2.89
C VAL A 347 5.08 -6.59 -3.78
N LYS A 348 5.17 -5.26 -3.95
CA LYS A 348 4.39 -4.49 -4.92
C LYS A 348 4.98 -4.64 -6.32
N ASP A 349 4.13 -4.90 -7.30
CA ASP A 349 4.45 -5.00 -8.72
C ASP A 349 3.37 -4.28 -9.52
N GLY A 350 3.69 -3.08 -10.01
CA GLY A 350 2.70 -2.16 -10.60
C GLY A 350 1.58 -1.81 -9.61
N THR A 351 0.33 -2.10 -10.00
CA THR A 351 -0.90 -1.94 -9.22
C THR A 351 -1.24 -3.16 -8.35
N THR A 352 -0.32 -4.12 -8.20
CA THR A 352 -0.62 -5.44 -7.61
C THR A 352 0.35 -5.82 -6.51
N LEU A 353 -0.03 -6.79 -5.68
CA LEU A 353 0.83 -7.41 -4.66
C LEU A 353 1.03 -8.90 -4.96
N ARG A 354 2.27 -9.39 -4.88
CA ARG A 354 2.63 -10.80 -5.14
C ARG A 354 3.59 -11.36 -4.10
N ASN A 355 4.02 -12.61 -4.28
CA ASN A 355 4.93 -13.36 -3.39
C ASN A 355 4.34 -13.76 -2.02
N PHE A 356 3.08 -14.20 -2.01
CA PHE A 356 2.48 -14.90 -0.88
C PHE A 356 3.00 -16.35 -0.80
N ALA A 357 4.23 -16.54 -0.33
CA ALA A 357 4.95 -17.83 -0.37
C ALA A 357 5.58 -18.27 0.97
N THR A 358 5.64 -17.37 1.96
CA THR A 358 6.32 -17.57 3.26
C THR A 358 5.37 -17.30 4.42
N THR A 359 5.51 -18.02 5.54
CA THR A 359 4.66 -17.84 6.72
C THR A 359 4.70 -16.39 7.21
N GLY A 360 3.54 -15.73 7.26
CA GLY A 360 3.41 -14.30 7.58
C GLY A 360 3.44 -13.35 6.38
N ALA A 361 3.65 -13.85 5.16
CA ALA A 361 3.47 -13.08 3.92
C ALA A 361 1.99 -12.67 3.79
N ARG A 362 1.71 -11.36 3.83
CA ARG A 362 0.33 -10.85 3.97
C ARG A 362 0.12 -9.49 3.33
N VAL A 363 -1.14 -9.23 2.95
CA VAL A 363 -1.72 -7.90 2.75
C VAL A 363 -2.79 -7.67 3.80
N ILE A 364 -2.88 -6.45 4.34
CA ILE A 364 -3.90 -6.02 5.31
C ILE A 364 -4.67 -4.85 4.70
N PHE A 365 -5.81 -5.16 4.08
CA PHE A 365 -6.73 -4.15 3.57
C PHE A 365 -7.37 -3.37 4.72
N THR A 366 -7.46 -2.06 4.54
CA THR A 366 -8.22 -1.15 5.39
C THR A 366 -9.54 -0.81 4.71
N ALA A 367 -10.67 -0.94 5.43
CA ALA A 367 -12.00 -0.82 4.84
C ALA A 367 -12.99 -0.13 5.80
N ASN A 368 -14.07 0.45 5.25
CA ASN A 368 -15.03 1.28 6.00
C ASN A 368 -16.47 0.82 5.73
N ALA A 369 -17.00 -0.09 6.54
CA ALA A 369 -18.33 -0.68 6.34
C ALA A 369 -19.44 0.25 6.85
N ALA A 370 -20.52 0.42 6.08
CA ALA A 370 -21.63 1.30 6.48
C ALA A 370 -22.42 0.80 7.70
N SER A 371 -22.39 -0.51 7.96
CA SER A 371 -23.08 -1.21 9.06
C SER A 371 -22.22 -2.36 9.59
N ALA A 372 -22.52 -2.81 10.82
CA ALA A 372 -21.99 -4.07 11.34
C ALA A 372 -22.81 -5.26 10.81
N GLY A 373 -22.18 -6.43 10.61
CA GLY A 373 -22.83 -7.66 10.17
C GLY A 373 -22.03 -8.40 9.09
N ALA A 374 -22.65 -9.37 8.44
CA ALA A 374 -22.07 -10.09 7.32
C ALA A 374 -22.10 -9.24 6.04
N HIS A 375 -20.94 -9.04 5.41
CA HIS A 375 -20.78 -8.36 4.13
C HIS A 375 -20.17 -9.30 3.10
N ASN A 376 -20.59 -9.17 1.84
CA ASN A 376 -19.94 -9.84 0.73
C ASN A 376 -18.66 -9.09 0.36
N VAL A 377 -17.51 -9.72 0.53
CA VAL A 377 -16.20 -9.16 0.21
C VAL A 377 -15.62 -9.96 -0.95
N SER A 378 -15.36 -9.31 -2.07
CA SER A 378 -14.78 -9.94 -3.27
C SER A 378 -13.30 -9.62 -3.39
N LEU A 379 -12.43 -10.61 -3.20
CA LEU A 379 -11.02 -10.51 -3.54
C LEU A 379 -10.86 -10.58 -5.07
N VAL A 380 -10.12 -9.65 -5.65
CA VAL A 380 -9.64 -9.68 -7.04
C VAL A 380 -8.20 -10.19 -7.03
N TYR A 381 -7.94 -11.28 -7.76
CA TYR A 381 -6.66 -12.00 -7.71
C TYR A 381 -6.32 -12.67 -9.06
N LEU A 382 -5.03 -12.94 -9.29
CA LEU A 382 -4.54 -13.75 -10.39
C LEU A 382 -3.94 -15.04 -9.82
N ASN A 383 -4.33 -16.18 -10.38
CA ASN A 383 -3.76 -17.48 -10.06
C ASN A 383 -3.49 -18.27 -11.35
N SER A 384 -2.24 -18.28 -11.76
CA SER A 384 -1.74 -18.93 -12.98
C SER A 384 -1.23 -20.35 -12.77
N SER A 385 -1.33 -20.93 -11.56
CA SER A 385 -0.62 -22.15 -11.19
C SER A 385 -1.23 -23.47 -11.67
N GLY A 386 -2.22 -23.44 -12.57
CA GLY A 386 -2.99 -24.60 -13.05
C GLY A 386 -3.84 -25.30 -11.98
N THR A 387 -3.84 -24.81 -10.75
CA THR A 387 -4.37 -25.47 -9.55
C THR A 387 -5.05 -24.46 -8.63
N SER A 388 -5.97 -24.91 -7.77
CA SER A 388 -6.54 -24.02 -6.75
C SER A 388 -5.51 -23.73 -5.66
N LYS A 389 -5.43 -22.48 -5.23
CA LYS A 389 -4.52 -21.97 -4.20
C LYS A 389 -5.28 -21.53 -2.95
N THR A 390 -4.56 -21.37 -1.85
CA THR A 390 -5.14 -21.05 -0.53
C THR A 390 -4.33 -20.00 0.21
N LEU A 391 -5.06 -19.13 0.92
CA LEU A 391 -4.57 -18.16 1.91
C LEU A 391 -5.59 -18.10 3.06
N ASN A 392 -5.13 -17.84 4.28
CA ASN A 392 -6.01 -17.59 5.41
C ASN A 392 -6.50 -16.14 5.43
N VAL A 393 -7.78 -15.97 5.77
CA VAL A 393 -8.45 -14.68 5.87
C VAL A 393 -8.66 -14.35 7.34
N TYR A 394 -8.16 -13.19 7.76
CA TYR A 394 -8.41 -12.64 9.09
C TYR A 394 -9.21 -11.35 8.98
N VAL A 395 -10.25 -11.21 9.80
CA VAL A 395 -11.06 -10.00 9.89
C VAL A 395 -10.81 -9.37 11.26
N ASN A 396 -10.39 -8.10 11.27
CA ASN A 396 -9.98 -7.39 12.50
C ASN A 396 -8.97 -8.19 13.34
N GLY A 397 -8.04 -8.90 12.69
CA GLY A 397 -7.02 -9.74 13.32
C GLY A 397 -7.49 -11.10 13.85
N LEU A 398 -8.78 -11.44 13.77
CA LEU A 398 -9.34 -12.75 14.12
C LEU A 398 -9.45 -13.63 12.87
N TYR A 399 -9.10 -14.92 12.97
CA TYR A 399 -9.26 -15.86 11.86
C TYR A 399 -10.74 -16.00 11.50
N ALA A 400 -11.07 -15.86 10.22
CA ALA A 400 -12.43 -16.02 9.69
C ALA A 400 -12.58 -17.36 8.93
N LEU A 401 -11.69 -17.62 7.97
CA LEU A 401 -11.72 -18.80 7.10
C LEU A 401 -10.38 -19.00 6.36
N THR A 402 -10.20 -20.14 5.71
CA THR A 402 -9.20 -20.32 4.65
C THR A 402 -9.88 -20.10 3.32
N SER A 403 -9.44 -19.09 2.57
CA SER A 403 -9.92 -18.84 1.22
C SER A 403 -9.35 -19.87 0.25
N THR A 404 -10.18 -20.35 -0.67
CA THR A 404 -9.75 -21.20 -1.79
C THR A 404 -9.98 -20.44 -3.09
N LEU A 405 -8.88 -20.14 -3.76
CA LEU A 405 -8.72 -19.31 -4.95
C LEU A 405 -8.54 -20.23 -6.16
N ALA A 406 -9.50 -20.27 -7.07
CA ALA A 406 -9.45 -21.15 -8.24
C ALA A 406 -8.30 -20.74 -9.18
N ASN A 407 -7.89 -21.62 -10.09
CA ASN A 407 -7.00 -21.22 -11.18
C ASN A 407 -7.74 -20.27 -12.13
N SER A 408 -7.22 -19.06 -12.32
CA SER A 408 -7.72 -18.07 -13.28
C SER A 408 -6.86 -17.96 -14.54
N GLY A 409 -5.70 -18.63 -14.57
CA GLY A 409 -4.71 -18.52 -15.64
C GLY A 409 -3.80 -17.31 -15.48
N SER A 410 -3.01 -17.00 -16.52
CA SER A 410 -2.08 -15.86 -16.54
C SER A 410 -2.69 -14.56 -17.09
N THR A 411 -3.85 -14.64 -17.75
CA THR A 411 -4.43 -13.53 -18.53
C THR A 411 -5.83 -13.11 -18.10
N ALA A 412 -6.43 -13.75 -17.09
CA ALA A 412 -7.75 -13.41 -16.59
C ALA A 412 -7.77 -13.31 -15.06
N TRP A 413 -8.31 -12.20 -14.55
CA TRP A 413 -8.51 -11.96 -13.13
C TRP A 413 -9.65 -12.82 -12.58
N GLY A 414 -9.36 -13.57 -11.52
CA GLY A 414 -10.36 -14.25 -10.71
C GLY A 414 -10.98 -13.31 -9.69
N ALA A 415 -12.27 -13.50 -9.42
CA ALA A 415 -12.97 -12.89 -8.29
C ALA A 415 -13.40 -13.96 -7.28
N LYS A 416 -13.15 -13.74 -5.99
CA LYS A 416 -13.54 -14.63 -4.90
C LYS A 416 -14.38 -13.86 -3.89
N THR A 417 -15.70 -14.01 -3.97
CA THR A 417 -16.64 -13.44 -3.00
C THR A 417 -16.81 -14.35 -1.79
N GLU A 418 -16.63 -13.79 -0.60
CA GLU A 418 -16.76 -14.46 0.69
C GLU A 418 -17.62 -13.61 1.64
N SER A 419 -18.37 -14.25 2.55
CA SER A 419 -19.21 -13.55 3.51
C SER A 419 -18.43 -13.33 4.81
N LEU A 420 -18.03 -12.08 5.07
CA LEU A 420 -17.15 -11.71 6.18
C LEU A 420 -17.89 -10.82 7.17
N ASN A 421 -17.77 -11.11 8.47
CA ASN A 421 -18.43 -10.34 9.54
C ASN A 421 -17.62 -9.08 9.90
N LEU A 422 -18.05 -7.92 9.40
CA LEU A 422 -17.42 -6.62 9.63
C LEU A 422 -18.11 -5.85 10.77
N ARG A 423 -17.36 -4.99 11.47
CA ARG A 423 -17.91 -3.97 12.38
C ARG A 423 -18.40 -2.75 11.59
N ARG A 424 -19.24 -1.87 12.17
CA ARG A 424 -19.52 -0.57 11.54
C ARG A 424 -18.25 0.28 11.52
N GLY A 425 -18.01 0.99 10.43
CA GLY A 425 -16.83 1.84 10.28
C GLY A 425 -15.58 1.03 9.97
N PHE A 426 -14.48 1.38 10.62
CA PHE A 426 -13.14 0.90 10.27
C PHE A 426 -12.93 -0.60 10.54
N ASN A 427 -12.47 -1.32 9.53
CA ASN A 427 -12.12 -2.74 9.57
C ASN A 427 -10.72 -2.96 8.99
N THR A 428 -10.05 -4.04 9.44
CA THR A 428 -8.98 -4.67 8.66
C THR A 428 -9.43 -6.01 8.11
N ILE A 429 -9.01 -6.32 6.88
CA ILE A 429 -9.23 -7.62 6.23
C ILE A 429 -7.87 -8.08 5.70
N THR A 430 -7.30 -9.09 6.34
CA THR A 430 -5.99 -9.64 6.00
C THR A 430 -6.14 -10.88 5.13
N TYR A 431 -5.40 -10.95 4.03
CA TYR A 431 -5.11 -12.20 3.32
C TYR A 431 -3.64 -12.55 3.60
N GLN A 432 -3.40 -13.70 4.24
CA GLN A 432 -2.09 -14.11 4.75
C GLN A 432 -1.78 -15.55 4.36
N TYR A 433 -0.52 -15.82 4.05
CA TYR A 433 0.03 -17.16 3.95
C TYR A 433 0.47 -17.64 5.35
N ASP A 434 -0.16 -18.71 5.83
CA ASP A 434 0.22 -19.44 7.04
C ASP A 434 0.73 -20.85 6.71
N ALA A 435 1.27 -21.54 7.71
CA ALA A 435 1.63 -22.95 7.59
C ALA A 435 0.41 -23.80 7.14
N GLY A 436 0.55 -24.50 6.02
CA GLY A 436 -0.53 -25.28 5.39
C GLY A 436 -1.32 -24.53 4.31
N ASN A 437 -1.08 -23.24 4.09
CA ASN A 437 -1.52 -22.56 2.86
C ASN A 437 -0.61 -22.93 1.67
N THR A 438 -1.11 -22.70 0.46
CA THR A 438 -0.44 -23.10 -0.80
C THR A 438 0.02 -21.93 -1.68
N GLY A 439 -0.42 -20.71 -1.35
CA GLY A 439 0.19 -19.45 -1.78
C GLY A 439 0.33 -19.26 -3.29
N GLY A 440 1.31 -18.46 -3.70
CA GLY A 440 1.68 -18.30 -5.11
C GLY A 440 0.62 -17.62 -5.98
N ILE A 441 -0.06 -16.62 -5.42
CA ILE A 441 -1.07 -15.79 -6.11
C ILE A 441 -0.61 -14.33 -6.15
N THR A 442 -1.23 -13.55 -7.04
CA THR A 442 -1.16 -12.08 -7.05
C THR A 442 -2.51 -11.51 -6.62
N VAL A 443 -2.52 -10.47 -5.80
CA VAL A 443 -3.71 -9.73 -5.36
C VAL A 443 -3.74 -8.35 -6.00
N ASP A 444 -4.92 -7.91 -6.42
CA ASP A 444 -5.16 -6.60 -7.03
C ASP A 444 -6.01 -5.70 -6.13
N ALA A 445 -7.18 -6.16 -5.68
CA ALA A 445 -8.09 -5.37 -4.84
C ALA A 445 -9.00 -6.23 -3.94
N ILE A 446 -9.71 -5.59 -3.02
CA ILE A 446 -11.00 -6.10 -2.53
C ILE A 446 -12.14 -5.14 -2.87
N VAL A 447 -13.33 -5.70 -3.10
CA VAL A 447 -14.54 -4.97 -3.44
C VAL A 447 -15.64 -5.30 -2.43
N ILE A 448 -16.26 -4.27 -1.83
CA ILE A 448 -17.30 -4.44 -0.81
C ILE A 448 -18.54 -3.60 -1.17
N PRO A 449 -19.69 -4.22 -1.51
CA PRO A 449 -20.94 -3.51 -1.78
C PRO A 449 -21.41 -2.70 -0.56
N ASN A 450 -21.87 -1.47 -0.79
CA ASN A 450 -22.36 -0.53 0.24
C ASN A 450 -21.34 -0.12 1.32
N ALA A 451 -20.06 -0.48 1.19
CA ALA A 451 -19.00 0.13 1.98
C ALA A 451 -18.73 1.58 1.52
N LYS A 452 -18.01 2.33 2.35
CA LYS A 452 -17.71 3.75 2.17
C LYS A 452 -16.24 3.95 1.77
N PRO A 453 -15.90 5.02 1.05
CA PRO A 453 -14.50 5.41 0.90
C PRO A 453 -13.85 5.70 2.25
N LEU A 454 -12.52 5.58 2.28
CA LEU A 454 -11.69 6.15 3.35
C LEU A 454 -11.44 7.63 3.07
N THR A 455 -10.92 8.34 4.07
CA THR A 455 -10.44 9.71 3.94
C THR A 455 -9.26 9.79 2.97
N THR A 456 -9.30 10.73 2.02
CA THR A 456 -8.21 10.92 1.04
C THR A 456 -6.99 11.60 1.65
N ARG A 457 -7.15 12.32 2.76
CA ARG A 457 -6.08 12.82 3.63
C ARG A 457 -6.51 12.74 5.09
N GLY A 458 -5.57 12.44 5.99
CA GLY A 458 -5.82 12.30 7.42
C GLY A 458 -6.58 11.02 7.76
N ALA A 459 -6.81 10.80 9.06
CA ALA A 459 -7.43 9.58 9.56
C ALA A 459 -8.93 9.50 9.25
N THR A 460 -9.42 8.30 8.95
CA THR A 460 -10.86 8.02 8.84
C THR A 460 -11.41 7.82 10.25
N LEU A 461 -12.10 8.83 10.75
CA LEU A 461 -12.57 8.88 12.13
C LEU A 461 -13.98 8.28 12.26
N PRO A 462 -14.29 7.54 13.34
CA PRO A 462 -15.64 7.06 13.63
C PRO A 462 -16.55 8.15 14.23
N TYR A 463 -15.98 9.30 14.58
CA TYR A 463 -16.63 10.42 15.26
C TYR A 463 -16.65 11.70 14.41
N GLN A 464 -17.43 12.67 14.85
CA GLN A 464 -17.58 13.99 14.24
C GLN A 464 -16.96 15.03 15.17
N GLU A 465 -15.91 15.70 14.74
CA GLU A 465 -15.28 16.83 15.43
C GLU A 465 -16.11 18.11 15.20
N LEU A 466 -16.36 18.89 16.26
CA LEU A 466 -17.16 20.11 16.23
C LEU A 466 -16.49 21.22 17.07
N GLU A 467 -15.84 22.16 16.40
CA GLU A 467 -15.17 23.33 17.00
C GLU A 467 -16.16 24.23 17.77
N ALA A 468 -15.76 24.77 18.92
CA ALA A 468 -16.66 25.52 19.81
C ALA A 468 -17.01 26.91 19.27
N GLU A 469 -16.09 27.61 18.59
CA GLU A 469 -16.38 28.92 17.99
C GLU A 469 -17.31 28.84 16.77
N ALA A 470 -17.49 27.64 16.20
CA ALA A 470 -18.52 27.36 15.20
C ALA A 470 -19.89 27.06 15.84
N GLY A 471 -19.94 26.86 17.16
CA GLY A 471 -21.16 26.66 17.92
C GLY A 471 -21.94 27.95 18.18
N THR A 472 -23.24 27.82 18.43
CA THR A 472 -24.07 28.91 18.96
C THR A 472 -23.76 29.11 20.43
N THR A 473 -23.35 30.32 20.82
CA THR A 473 -22.94 30.64 22.19
C THR A 473 -23.45 32.00 22.64
N ASN A 474 -23.66 32.16 23.96
CA ASN A 474 -23.88 33.45 24.63
C ASN A 474 -22.64 33.90 25.44
N ALA A 475 -21.55 33.16 25.36
CA ALA A 475 -20.31 33.38 26.08
C ALA A 475 -19.24 34.03 25.19
N ALA A 476 -18.04 34.28 25.73
CA ALA A 476 -16.95 34.87 24.96
C ALA A 476 -16.32 33.84 24.01
N VAL A 477 -16.40 34.08 22.71
CA VAL A 477 -15.52 33.44 21.71
C VAL A 477 -14.16 34.11 21.81
N LEU A 478 -13.08 33.32 21.91
CA LEU A 478 -11.72 33.82 21.94
C LEU A 478 -11.22 34.17 20.53
N ASN A 479 -10.45 35.26 20.42
CA ASN A 479 -9.82 35.66 19.16
C ASN A 479 -8.60 34.77 18.86
N PRO A 480 -8.29 34.49 17.58
CA PRO A 480 -7.17 33.64 17.23
C PRO A 480 -5.84 34.27 17.66
N ASN A 481 -5.03 33.51 18.40
CA ASN A 481 -3.69 33.89 18.83
C ASN A 481 -2.72 32.72 18.67
N ARG A 482 -1.43 32.99 18.49
CA ARG A 482 -0.37 31.97 18.39
C ARG A 482 0.82 32.21 19.30
N THR A 483 0.74 33.18 20.22
CA THR A 483 1.76 33.34 21.27
C THR A 483 1.80 32.08 22.14
N PRO A 484 2.91 31.33 22.19
CA PRO A 484 3.03 30.17 23.08
C PRO A 484 2.84 30.56 24.55
N GLY A 485 2.21 29.70 25.35
CA GLY A 485 1.75 30.07 26.71
C GLY A 485 0.44 30.85 26.74
N THR A 486 -0.38 30.79 25.69
CA THR A 486 -1.77 31.29 25.70
C THR A 486 -2.74 30.16 25.36
N VAL A 487 -3.89 30.13 26.02
CA VAL A 487 -4.88 29.05 25.83
C VAL A 487 -5.40 29.02 24.39
N GLU A 488 -5.55 30.20 23.78
CA GLU A 488 -5.88 30.36 22.37
C GLU A 488 -4.86 29.67 21.44
N ALA A 489 -3.56 29.76 21.74
CA ALA A 489 -2.53 29.14 20.91
C ALA A 489 -2.56 27.59 20.97
N GLU A 490 -3.02 27.00 22.07
CA GLU A 490 -3.19 25.55 22.23
C GLU A 490 -4.60 25.05 21.85
N SER A 491 -5.47 25.93 21.36
CA SER A 491 -6.80 25.60 20.90
C SER A 491 -6.79 25.13 19.43
N SER A 492 -7.69 24.23 19.04
CA SER A 492 -7.95 23.93 17.63
C SER A 492 -8.43 25.19 16.91
N GLY A 493 -8.05 25.38 15.65
CA GLY A 493 -8.33 26.64 14.93
C GLY A 493 -7.68 27.89 15.55
N ARG A 494 -6.91 27.73 16.64
CA ARG A 494 -6.44 28.74 17.59
C ARG A 494 -7.56 29.49 18.34
N ARG A 495 -8.75 28.89 18.49
CA ARG A 495 -9.94 29.55 19.04
C ARG A 495 -10.74 28.61 19.95
N ALA A 496 -11.49 29.18 20.87
CA ALA A 496 -12.32 28.43 21.81
C ALA A 496 -13.44 29.31 22.38
N VAL A 497 -14.34 28.73 23.19
CA VAL A 497 -15.43 29.46 23.88
C VAL A 497 -15.25 29.40 25.39
N LYS A 498 -15.20 30.56 26.05
CA LYS A 498 -14.92 30.68 27.49
C LYS A 498 -16.18 30.95 28.32
N LEU A 499 -16.62 29.93 29.05
CA LEU A 499 -17.76 29.94 29.97
C LEU A 499 -17.30 30.43 31.35
N THR A 500 -17.83 31.55 31.84
CA THR A 500 -17.38 32.19 33.10
C THR A 500 -18.52 32.41 34.09
N GLN A 501 -19.75 32.66 33.63
CA GLN A 501 -20.91 32.87 34.50
C GLN A 501 -21.92 31.73 34.37
N THR A 502 -22.76 31.54 35.40
CA THR A 502 -23.88 30.60 35.34
C THR A 502 -24.83 30.98 34.21
N GLY A 503 -25.17 30.03 33.35
CA GLY A 503 -25.95 30.24 32.13
C GLY A 503 -25.11 30.56 30.88
N HIS A 504 -23.78 30.66 30.97
CA HIS A 504 -22.92 30.63 29.79
C HIS A 504 -22.95 29.24 29.15
N TYR A 505 -23.10 29.16 27.83
CA TYR A 505 -23.12 27.89 27.09
C TYR A 505 -22.46 27.98 25.70
N VAL A 506 -22.14 26.82 25.15
CA VAL A 506 -21.89 26.59 23.71
C VAL A 506 -22.76 25.42 23.24
N GLN A 507 -23.38 25.55 22.07
CA GLN A 507 -24.36 24.61 21.52
C GLN A 507 -24.14 24.35 20.03
N TRP A 508 -24.18 23.08 19.65
CA TRP A 508 -24.09 22.60 18.28
C TRP A 508 -25.36 21.83 17.90
N THR A 509 -25.45 21.44 16.63
CA THR A 509 -26.42 20.46 16.11
C THR A 509 -25.65 19.21 15.70
N ALA A 510 -26.01 18.04 16.24
CA ALA A 510 -25.38 16.76 15.90
C ALA A 510 -25.63 16.41 14.40
N PRO A 511 -24.61 16.32 13.54
CA PRO A 511 -24.82 16.06 12.10
C PRO A 511 -25.34 14.64 11.81
N GLN A 512 -24.90 13.66 12.59
CA GLN A 512 -25.33 12.26 12.58
C GLN A 512 -25.71 11.82 14.00
N ALA A 513 -26.33 10.65 14.13
CA ALA A 513 -26.62 10.08 15.45
C ALA A 513 -25.32 9.73 16.21
N ALA A 514 -25.37 9.81 17.53
CA ALA A 514 -24.28 9.48 18.43
C ALA A 514 -24.82 8.87 19.74
N ASN A 515 -23.94 8.22 20.51
CA ASN A 515 -24.20 7.77 21.88
C ASN A 515 -22.96 7.95 22.78
N SER A 516 -22.01 8.78 22.36
CA SER A 516 -20.91 9.24 23.20
C SER A 516 -20.50 10.67 22.88
N LEU A 517 -19.69 11.23 23.78
CA LEU A 517 -19.15 12.58 23.71
C LEU A 517 -17.71 12.54 24.22
N VAL A 518 -16.79 13.15 23.48
CA VAL A 518 -15.53 13.68 24.03
C VAL A 518 -15.65 15.19 24.10
N VAL A 519 -15.14 15.80 25.16
CA VAL A 519 -14.95 17.25 25.26
C VAL A 519 -13.46 17.51 25.40
N ARG A 520 -12.89 18.41 24.59
CA ARG A 520 -11.58 19.01 24.87
C ARG A 520 -11.79 20.35 25.56
N TYR A 521 -11.20 20.51 26.74
CA TYR A 521 -11.46 21.65 27.60
C TYR A 521 -10.27 22.04 28.46
N SER A 522 -10.23 23.30 28.84
CA SER A 522 -9.34 23.83 29.87
C SER A 522 -10.18 24.33 31.03
N MET A 523 -9.74 24.03 32.25
CA MET A 523 -10.29 24.57 33.50
C MET A 523 -9.13 24.95 34.42
N PRO A 524 -9.31 25.92 35.35
CA PRO A 524 -8.25 26.38 36.25
C PRO A 524 -7.63 25.22 37.04
N ASP A 525 -6.32 25.27 37.29
CA ASP A 525 -5.68 24.32 38.19
C ASP A 525 -5.74 24.73 39.68
N ALA A 526 -5.41 23.80 40.56
CA ALA A 526 -5.12 24.07 41.97
C ALA A 526 -3.83 24.88 42.13
N ALA A 527 -3.72 25.67 43.21
CA ALA A 527 -2.51 26.44 43.52
C ALA A 527 -1.25 25.58 43.77
N SER A 528 -1.41 24.25 43.87
CA SER A 528 -0.37 23.24 44.11
C SER A 528 0.16 22.53 42.86
N GLY A 529 -0.53 22.57 41.71
CA GLY A 529 -0.26 21.65 40.58
C GLY A 529 -1.07 20.35 40.61
N SER A 530 -1.94 20.19 41.60
CA SER A 530 -2.50 18.87 41.93
C SER A 530 -3.70 18.45 41.07
N GLY A 531 -4.24 19.35 40.24
CA GLY A 531 -5.59 19.20 39.69
C GLY A 531 -6.68 19.74 40.63
N ILE A 532 -7.79 20.20 40.04
CA ILE A 532 -9.12 20.27 40.69
C ILE A 532 -10.13 19.44 39.90
N ASN A 533 -11.21 19.03 40.57
CA ASN A 533 -12.36 18.35 39.95
C ASN A 533 -13.60 19.24 40.04
N ALA A 534 -14.39 19.31 38.96
CA ALA A 534 -15.69 19.99 38.91
C ALA A 534 -16.62 19.28 37.92
N THR A 535 -17.83 19.81 37.70
CA THR A 535 -18.71 19.33 36.62
C THR A 535 -18.92 20.37 35.53
N LEU A 536 -19.40 19.95 34.36
CA LEU A 536 -19.99 20.83 33.34
C LEU A 536 -21.29 20.21 32.80
N SER A 537 -22.36 20.99 32.69
CA SER A 537 -23.70 20.45 32.42
C SER A 537 -23.97 20.21 30.94
N LEU A 538 -24.25 18.95 30.60
CA LEU A 538 -24.63 18.50 29.26
C LEU A 538 -26.15 18.53 29.09
N TYR A 539 -26.59 19.13 27.99
CA TYR A 539 -27.98 19.19 27.55
C TYR A 539 -28.11 18.61 26.13
N VAL A 540 -29.19 17.86 25.88
CA VAL A 540 -29.59 17.41 24.54
C VAL A 540 -31.05 17.81 24.30
N ASN A 541 -31.33 18.44 23.15
CA ASN A 541 -32.65 19.00 22.82
C ASN A 541 -33.25 19.87 23.96
N GLY A 542 -32.40 20.67 24.60
CA GLY A 542 -32.78 21.54 25.73
C GLY A 542 -33.03 20.83 27.07
N THR A 543 -33.01 19.50 27.11
CA THR A 543 -33.16 18.70 28.35
C THR A 543 -31.79 18.38 28.93
N LYS A 544 -31.61 18.52 30.25
CA LYS A 544 -30.33 18.17 30.91
C LYS A 544 -30.19 16.65 30.93
N VAL A 545 -29.07 16.14 30.40
CA VAL A 545 -28.76 14.71 30.34
C VAL A 545 -27.94 14.29 31.56
N GLN A 546 -26.84 15.00 31.84
CA GLN A 546 -26.03 14.79 33.04
C GLN A 546 -25.16 16.03 33.33
N ALA A 547 -24.51 16.04 34.50
CA ALA A 547 -23.38 16.90 34.78
C ALA A 547 -22.10 16.07 34.54
N LEU A 548 -21.29 16.46 33.55
CA LEU A 548 -20.07 15.75 33.16
C LEU A 548 -18.99 15.98 34.22
N PRO A 549 -18.44 14.95 34.90
CA PRO A 549 -17.28 15.14 35.77
C PRO A 549 -16.03 15.43 34.94
N LEU A 550 -15.37 16.55 35.25
CA LEU A 550 -14.17 17.07 34.59
C LEU A 550 -13.05 17.29 35.61
N SER A 551 -11.80 17.27 35.14
CA SER A 551 -10.60 17.46 35.96
C SER A 551 -9.55 18.32 35.23
N SER A 552 -8.70 19.03 35.98
CA SER A 552 -7.45 19.60 35.44
C SER A 552 -6.23 18.69 35.64
N ARG A 553 -6.39 17.48 36.21
CA ARG A 553 -5.27 16.64 36.71
C ARG A 553 -4.16 16.32 35.71
N HIS A 554 -4.46 16.22 34.41
CA HIS A 554 -3.48 15.93 33.35
C HIS A 554 -3.32 17.09 32.33
N ALA A 555 -4.00 18.20 32.59
CA ALA A 555 -3.68 19.50 32.00
C ALA A 555 -2.65 20.22 32.91
N TRP A 556 -2.09 21.31 32.37
CA TRP A 556 -1.13 22.22 32.99
C TRP A 556 0.26 21.61 33.27
N VAL A 557 1.28 22.22 32.68
CA VAL A 557 2.69 22.04 33.08
C VAL A 557 3.41 23.39 33.15
N TYR A 558 4.54 23.42 33.86
CA TYR A 558 5.19 24.65 34.33
C TYR A 558 6.72 24.55 34.33
N GLY A 559 7.39 25.71 34.25
CA GLY A 559 8.83 25.86 34.48
C GLY A 559 9.70 25.53 33.26
N GLY A 560 10.99 25.26 33.49
CA GLY A 560 11.92 24.85 32.43
C GLY A 560 11.79 23.37 32.06
N TYR A 561 12.23 23.01 30.86
CA TYR A 561 12.15 21.68 30.25
C TYR A 561 13.06 20.61 30.91
N PRO A 562 12.66 19.33 31.03
CA PRO A 562 11.30 18.85 30.89
C PRO A 562 10.42 19.44 32.01
N TYR A 563 9.19 19.79 31.64
CA TYR A 563 8.25 20.57 32.44
C TYR A 563 7.68 19.76 33.60
N GLY A 564 7.48 20.42 34.74
CA GLY A 564 6.90 19.83 35.96
C GLY A 564 5.40 20.11 36.10
N ASP A 565 4.75 19.38 37.01
CA ASP A 565 3.31 19.45 37.28
C ASP A 565 2.89 20.61 38.19
N SER A 566 3.84 21.31 38.84
CA SER A 566 3.53 22.34 39.83
C SER A 566 3.80 23.77 39.36
N PRO A 567 2.94 24.77 39.68
CA PRO A 567 3.24 26.21 39.57
C PRO A 567 4.49 26.67 40.32
N SER A 568 5.06 25.81 41.18
CA SER A 568 6.33 26.06 41.88
C SER A 568 7.58 25.54 41.13
N THR A 569 7.40 24.87 39.98
CA THR A 569 8.50 24.39 39.13
C THR A 569 9.32 25.57 38.59
N PRO A 570 10.64 25.64 38.83
CA PRO A 570 11.45 26.78 38.43
C PRO A 570 11.75 26.80 36.93
N SER A 571 11.81 28.01 36.37
CA SER A 571 12.45 28.29 35.08
C SER A 571 13.92 27.88 35.08
N LYS A 572 14.41 27.37 33.94
CA LYS A 572 15.81 26.94 33.77
C LYS A 572 16.56 27.87 32.80
N PRO A 573 17.83 28.23 33.06
CA PRO A 573 18.57 29.16 32.20
C PRO A 573 18.81 28.61 30.79
N ASN A 574 18.55 29.45 29.78
CA ASN A 574 18.70 29.16 28.35
C ASN A 574 17.69 28.16 27.76
N GLU A 575 16.66 27.79 28.51
CA GLU A 575 15.55 26.95 28.02
C GLU A 575 14.30 27.78 27.69
N TRP A 576 13.30 27.17 27.06
CA TRP A 576 12.00 27.80 26.82
C TRP A 576 11.03 27.43 27.94
N ASP A 577 10.61 28.47 28.67
CA ASP A 577 9.58 28.44 29.71
C ASP A 577 8.61 29.60 29.40
N PRO A 578 7.36 29.31 28.98
CA PRO A 578 6.33 30.33 28.76
C PRO A 578 5.56 30.68 30.03
N GLY A 579 5.91 30.07 31.18
CA GLY A 579 5.04 29.95 32.34
C GLY A 579 4.07 28.77 32.20
N PRO A 580 2.83 28.89 32.71
CA PRO A 580 1.80 27.86 32.58
C PRO A 580 1.48 27.59 31.10
N HIS A 581 1.46 26.32 30.70
CA HIS A 581 1.07 25.87 29.36
C HIS A 581 0.51 24.45 29.41
N ARG A 582 0.14 23.86 28.26
CA ARG A 582 -0.61 22.59 28.16
C ARG A 582 -1.98 22.69 28.88
N PHE A 583 -2.71 23.76 28.62
CA PHE A 583 -3.93 24.16 29.30
C PHE A 583 -5.09 23.15 29.18
N TYR A 584 -5.04 22.28 28.17
CA TYR A 584 -6.13 21.40 27.76
C TYR A 584 -5.93 19.94 28.14
N ASP A 585 -7.03 19.31 28.55
CA ASP A 585 -7.19 17.86 28.67
C ASP A 585 -8.46 17.43 27.91
N GLU A 586 -8.71 16.13 27.82
CA GLU A 586 -9.95 15.57 27.27
C GLU A 586 -10.72 14.76 28.30
N SER A 587 -12.03 14.61 28.11
CA SER A 587 -12.83 13.68 28.90
C SER A 587 -13.97 13.11 28.07
N ARG A 588 -14.18 11.80 28.23
CA ARG A 588 -15.00 10.96 27.35
C ARG A 588 -16.14 10.28 28.12
N PHE A 589 -17.34 10.28 27.53
CA PHE A 589 -18.56 9.82 28.16
C PHE A 589 -19.40 8.99 27.21
N LEU A 590 -19.84 7.79 27.62
CA LEU A 590 -20.97 7.11 27.00
C LEU A 590 -22.27 7.77 27.47
N LEU A 591 -23.26 7.85 26.59
CA LEU A 591 -24.48 8.64 26.76
C LEU A 591 -25.74 7.84 26.33
N PRO A 592 -26.93 8.27 26.77
CA PRO A 592 -28.17 8.02 26.02
C PRO A 592 -28.03 8.50 24.56
N SER A 593 -28.85 7.95 23.66
CA SER A 593 -28.79 8.32 22.23
C SER A 593 -29.01 9.81 21.99
N ILE A 594 -28.12 10.40 21.20
CA ILE A 594 -28.24 11.72 20.57
C ILE A 594 -28.72 11.46 19.13
N PRO A 595 -29.96 11.81 18.76
CA PRO A 595 -30.41 11.70 17.37
C PRO A 595 -29.66 12.64 16.43
N ALA A 596 -29.56 12.27 15.15
CA ALA A 596 -29.14 13.21 14.11
C ALA A 596 -30.09 14.42 14.08
N GLY A 597 -29.53 15.63 13.97
CA GLY A 597 -30.27 16.89 14.05
C GLY A 597 -30.63 17.35 15.47
N ALA A 598 -30.29 16.60 16.52
CA ALA A 598 -30.49 17.04 17.91
C ALA A 598 -29.54 18.19 18.28
N THR A 599 -29.98 19.12 19.12
CA THR A 599 -29.06 20.11 19.70
C THR A 599 -28.27 19.47 20.84
N VAL A 600 -26.97 19.70 20.87
CA VAL A 600 -26.05 19.28 21.93
C VAL A 600 -25.45 20.55 22.54
N LYS A 601 -25.57 20.74 23.86
CA LYS A 601 -25.13 21.96 24.54
C LYS A 601 -24.34 21.64 25.79
N LEU A 602 -23.19 22.29 25.93
CA LEU A 602 -22.42 22.37 27.18
C LEU A 602 -22.70 23.72 27.83
N GLN A 603 -23.13 23.72 29.09
CA GLN A 603 -23.53 24.91 29.84
C GLN A 603 -22.94 24.87 31.24
N LYS A 604 -22.46 26.03 31.73
CA LYS A 604 -22.09 26.21 33.14
C LYS A 604 -23.36 26.49 33.95
N ASP A 605 -23.84 25.51 34.70
CA ASP A 605 -24.94 25.68 35.66
C ASP A 605 -24.44 26.19 37.02
N SER A 606 -25.35 26.42 37.97
CA SER A 606 -25.02 26.79 39.35
C SER A 606 -24.27 25.70 40.14
N GLY A 607 -24.39 24.43 39.72
CA GLY A 607 -23.63 23.31 40.28
C GLY A 607 -22.25 23.09 39.64
N ASP A 608 -21.94 23.77 38.53
CA ASP A 608 -20.68 23.61 37.82
C ASP A 608 -19.64 24.58 38.40
N THR A 609 -18.85 24.09 39.36
CA THR A 609 -18.15 24.91 40.36
C THR A 609 -16.85 25.60 39.90
N ALA A 610 -16.20 25.18 38.82
CA ALA A 610 -14.94 25.80 38.42
C ALA A 610 -15.15 27.25 37.96
N SER A 611 -14.20 28.15 38.25
CA SER A 611 -14.38 29.60 38.00
C SER A 611 -14.50 29.95 36.52
N SER A 612 -13.96 29.12 35.63
CA SER A 612 -14.27 29.15 34.20
C SER A 612 -14.03 27.80 33.54
N TYR A 613 -14.57 27.62 32.33
CA TYR A 613 -14.29 26.50 31.43
C TYR A 613 -14.02 27.10 30.04
N THR A 614 -12.88 26.80 29.44
CA THR A 614 -12.62 27.10 28.03
C THR A 614 -12.89 25.82 27.24
N ILE A 615 -13.89 25.84 26.38
CA ILE A 615 -14.29 24.70 25.55
C ILE A 615 -13.70 24.88 24.16
N ASP A 616 -12.92 23.91 23.72
CA ASP A 616 -12.21 23.90 22.44
C ASP A 616 -13.06 23.27 21.35
N LEU A 617 -13.39 21.99 21.53
CA LEU A 617 -14.18 21.18 20.60
C LEU A 617 -14.92 20.07 21.33
N ILE A 618 -15.84 19.42 20.61
CA ILE A 618 -16.39 18.13 20.99
C ILE A 618 -16.25 17.09 19.87
N ASP A 619 -15.97 15.83 20.23
CA ASP A 619 -16.05 14.69 19.32
C ASP A 619 -17.37 13.90 19.61
N LEU A 620 -18.23 13.70 18.61
CA LEU A 620 -19.48 12.93 18.72
C LEU A 620 -19.43 11.61 17.93
N GLU A 621 -19.53 10.48 18.62
CA GLU A 621 -19.38 9.13 18.05
C GLU A 621 -20.64 8.26 18.23
N GLN A 622 -20.93 7.41 17.24
CA GLN A 622 -21.88 6.30 17.40
C GLN A 622 -21.10 5.02 17.69
N VAL A 623 -20.86 4.78 18.98
CA VAL A 623 -20.19 3.60 19.53
C VAL A 623 -21.10 2.38 19.40
N ASP A 624 -20.56 1.26 18.89
CA ASP A 624 -21.22 -0.05 18.88
C ASP A 624 -21.21 -0.70 20.26
N ALA A 625 -22.07 -1.68 20.50
CA ALA A 625 -22.06 -2.46 21.74
C ALA A 625 -20.69 -3.13 21.98
N ALA A 626 -20.36 -3.36 23.25
CA ALA A 626 -19.13 -4.02 23.67
C ALA A 626 -18.94 -5.38 22.96
N LEU A 627 -17.73 -5.62 22.46
CA LEU A 627 -17.38 -6.89 21.83
C LEU A 627 -17.42 -8.03 22.87
N THR A 628 -17.70 -9.25 22.41
CA THR A 628 -17.66 -10.48 23.22
C THR A 628 -16.33 -11.22 23.02
N MET A 629 -15.97 -12.08 23.99
CA MET A 629 -14.78 -12.91 23.90
C MET A 629 -14.80 -13.79 22.64
N PRO A 630 -13.77 -13.75 21.77
CA PRO A 630 -13.69 -14.64 20.62
C PRO A 630 -13.52 -16.10 21.02
N ALA A 631 -13.91 -17.01 20.12
CA ALA A 631 -13.64 -18.42 20.28
C ALA A 631 -12.12 -18.70 20.41
N ASN A 632 -11.77 -19.69 21.24
CA ASN A 632 -10.40 -20.10 21.56
C ASN A 632 -9.49 -19.03 22.24
N PHE A 633 -10.06 -18.00 22.86
CA PHE A 633 -9.37 -17.12 23.82
C PHE A 633 -9.53 -17.64 25.27
N VAL A 634 -8.80 -17.06 26.22
CA VAL A 634 -9.01 -17.19 27.68
C VAL A 634 -9.14 -15.79 28.30
N SER A 635 -9.95 -15.61 29.35
CA SER A 635 -10.18 -14.30 29.96
C SER A 635 -9.25 -14.07 31.15
N ILE A 636 -8.75 -12.83 31.34
CA ILE A 636 -7.93 -12.49 32.52
C ILE A 636 -8.67 -12.71 33.85
N THR A 637 -10.01 -12.63 33.84
CA THR A 637 -10.88 -12.92 35.00
C THR A 637 -10.74 -14.36 35.49
N ASP A 638 -10.45 -15.30 34.59
CA ASP A 638 -10.25 -16.72 34.91
C ASP A 638 -8.96 -16.94 35.71
N PHE A 639 -8.06 -15.96 35.70
CA PHE A 639 -6.78 -15.93 36.42
C PHE A 639 -6.76 -14.95 37.61
N GLY A 640 -7.95 -14.45 38.00
CA GLY A 640 -8.16 -13.65 39.21
C GLY A 640 -8.33 -12.14 39.00
N ALA A 641 -8.25 -11.64 37.76
CA ALA A 641 -8.44 -10.21 37.46
C ALA A 641 -9.86 -9.72 37.80
N ARG A 642 -10.01 -8.45 38.18
CA ARG A 642 -11.29 -7.87 38.61
C ARG A 642 -11.53 -6.48 38.03
N ALA A 643 -12.59 -6.37 37.23
CA ALA A 643 -13.05 -5.09 36.70
C ALA A 643 -13.46 -4.13 37.83
N ASP A 644 -13.09 -2.87 37.66
CA ASP A 644 -13.57 -1.70 38.39
C ASP A 644 -13.23 -1.66 39.90
N ASP A 645 -12.38 -2.56 40.40
CA ASP A 645 -11.84 -2.54 41.77
C ASP A 645 -10.40 -1.99 41.86
N THR A 646 -9.92 -1.74 43.09
CA THR A 646 -8.63 -1.08 43.34
C THR A 646 -7.44 -2.04 43.49
N THR A 647 -7.58 -3.32 43.12
CA THR A 647 -6.49 -4.31 43.18
C THR A 647 -5.59 -4.23 41.94
N ASP A 648 -4.60 -5.12 41.83
CA ASP A 648 -3.63 -5.16 40.71
C ASP A 648 -3.83 -6.42 39.86
N ASP A 649 -4.14 -6.22 38.59
CA ASP A 649 -4.35 -7.28 37.59
C ASP A 649 -3.04 -7.69 36.88
N THR A 650 -1.90 -7.03 37.10
CA THR A 650 -0.63 -7.31 36.39
C THR A 650 -0.20 -8.78 36.51
N GLN A 651 -0.46 -9.46 37.64
CA GLN A 651 -0.18 -10.91 37.74
C GLN A 651 -1.24 -11.79 37.04
N ALA A 652 -2.53 -11.42 37.10
CA ALA A 652 -3.59 -12.18 36.43
C ALA A 652 -3.47 -12.12 34.90
N LEU A 653 -3.13 -10.95 34.35
CA LEU A 653 -2.83 -10.75 32.94
C LEU A 653 -1.60 -11.55 32.49
N ARG A 654 -0.51 -11.55 33.26
CA ARG A 654 0.67 -12.41 32.98
C ARG A 654 0.32 -13.90 33.02
N ASN A 655 -0.46 -14.35 34.01
CA ASN A 655 -0.93 -15.73 34.12
C ASN A 655 -1.77 -16.14 32.89
N ALA A 656 -2.67 -15.26 32.42
CA ALA A 656 -3.47 -15.50 31.23
C ALA A 656 -2.62 -15.63 29.96
N ILE A 657 -1.60 -14.78 29.79
CA ILE A 657 -0.65 -14.85 28.66
C ILE A 657 0.14 -16.16 28.68
N SER A 658 0.68 -16.54 29.85
CA SER A 658 1.38 -17.83 30.00
C SER A 658 0.48 -19.02 29.69
N ASN A 659 -0.76 -19.03 30.22
CA ASN A 659 -1.72 -20.10 29.97
C ASN A 659 -2.13 -20.18 28.49
N ALA A 660 -2.37 -19.04 27.84
CA ALA A 660 -2.75 -18.99 26.43
C ALA A 660 -1.66 -19.61 25.55
N LYS A 661 -0.39 -19.23 25.77
CA LYS A 661 0.77 -19.80 25.07
C LYS A 661 0.96 -21.30 25.38
N SER A 662 0.81 -21.72 26.63
CA SER A 662 1.02 -23.13 27.02
C SER A 662 -0.12 -24.08 26.61
N THR A 663 -1.30 -23.56 26.28
CA THR A 663 -2.49 -24.37 25.92
C THR A 663 -2.96 -24.20 24.46
N GLY A 664 -2.17 -23.52 23.62
CA GLY A 664 -2.47 -23.35 22.19
C GLY A 664 -3.69 -22.46 21.92
N LYS A 665 -3.96 -21.49 22.80
CA LYS A 665 -5.05 -20.53 22.65
C LYS A 665 -4.70 -19.45 21.65
N ALA A 666 -5.71 -18.92 20.97
CA ALA A 666 -5.56 -17.85 19.98
C ALA A 666 -5.16 -16.51 20.62
N GLY A 667 -5.44 -16.30 21.91
CA GLY A 667 -5.12 -15.06 22.62
C GLY A 667 -5.70 -14.96 24.03
N VAL A 668 -5.50 -13.78 24.62
CA VAL A 668 -6.02 -13.35 25.93
C VAL A 668 -7.07 -12.27 25.74
N TRP A 669 -8.20 -12.45 26.43
CA TRP A 669 -9.34 -11.56 26.43
C TRP A 669 -9.38 -10.71 27.70
N ILE A 670 -9.60 -9.42 27.50
CA ILE A 670 -9.88 -8.44 28.55
C ILE A 670 -11.32 -7.98 28.34
N PRO A 671 -12.25 -8.27 29.27
CA PRO A 671 -13.64 -7.86 29.11
C PRO A 671 -13.81 -6.34 29.32
N SER A 672 -15.05 -5.87 29.27
CA SER A 672 -15.40 -4.50 29.69
C SER A 672 -15.06 -4.27 31.16
N GLY A 673 -14.66 -3.04 31.49
CA GLY A 673 -14.25 -2.62 32.83
C GLY A 673 -12.91 -1.89 32.85
N VAL A 674 -12.58 -1.28 33.98
CA VAL A 674 -11.26 -0.75 34.32
C VAL A 674 -10.45 -1.85 35.00
N PHE A 675 -9.30 -2.21 34.41
CA PHE A 675 -8.32 -3.14 34.98
C PHE A 675 -7.05 -2.39 35.30
N ARG A 676 -6.51 -2.58 36.50
CA ARG A 676 -5.33 -1.85 36.99
C ARG A 676 -4.08 -2.66 36.77
N ILE A 677 -3.03 -2.03 36.24
CA ILE A 677 -1.71 -2.62 36.14
C ILE A 677 -0.69 -1.70 36.80
N ASN A 678 0.24 -2.28 37.55
CA ASN A 678 1.25 -1.56 38.32
C ASN A 678 2.70 -1.87 37.87
N GLY A 679 2.86 -2.70 36.84
CA GLY A 679 4.17 -3.15 36.38
C GLY A 679 4.13 -3.96 35.09
N ARG A 680 5.34 -4.27 34.62
CA ARG A 680 5.68 -4.88 33.32
C ARG A 680 4.90 -6.15 32.97
N VAL A 681 4.41 -6.17 31.74
CA VAL A 681 3.78 -7.30 31.05
C VAL A 681 4.51 -7.54 29.72
N ASP A 682 5.21 -8.66 29.62
CA ASP A 682 5.91 -9.06 28.40
C ASP A 682 4.95 -9.65 27.36
N LEU A 683 5.09 -9.18 26.12
CA LEU A 683 4.36 -9.62 24.94
C LEU A 683 5.33 -10.27 23.94
N ASP A 684 5.04 -11.51 23.57
CA ASP A 684 5.64 -12.24 22.46
C ASP A 684 4.62 -13.28 21.97
N ASN A 685 4.43 -13.40 20.66
CA ASN A 685 3.56 -14.35 19.97
C ASN A 685 2.20 -14.54 20.65
N ILE A 686 1.49 -13.44 20.86
CA ILE A 686 0.24 -13.39 21.62
C ILE A 686 -0.73 -12.34 21.04
N HIS A 687 -2.02 -12.67 21.06
CA HIS A 687 -3.10 -11.74 20.73
C HIS A 687 -3.80 -11.28 22.02
N LEU A 688 -3.56 -10.04 22.42
CA LEU A 688 -4.28 -9.36 23.49
C LEU A 688 -5.47 -8.57 22.90
N ARG A 689 -6.67 -8.76 23.44
CA ARG A 689 -7.88 -8.13 22.91
C ARG A 689 -8.82 -7.64 24.00
N GLY A 690 -9.31 -6.42 23.85
CA GLY A 690 -10.38 -5.86 24.67
C GLY A 690 -11.78 -5.91 24.03
N ALA A 691 -12.78 -5.45 24.79
CA ALA A 691 -14.18 -5.30 24.40
C ALA A 691 -14.49 -4.05 23.54
N GLY A 692 -13.46 -3.30 23.14
CA GLY A 692 -13.52 -2.00 22.47
C GLY A 692 -12.88 -0.90 23.33
N PRO A 693 -12.26 0.15 22.72
CA PRO A 693 -11.54 1.20 23.45
C PRO A 693 -12.45 2.09 24.33
N TRP A 694 -13.77 2.03 24.14
CA TRP A 694 -14.76 2.68 25.02
C TRP A 694 -15.15 1.82 26.24
N TYR A 695 -14.83 0.52 26.24
CA TYR A 695 -15.34 -0.45 27.22
C TYR A 695 -14.25 -1.09 28.07
N THR A 696 -13.10 -1.41 27.49
CA THR A 696 -11.93 -1.94 28.21
C THR A 696 -10.94 -0.81 28.45
N LYS A 697 -10.65 -0.49 29.71
CA LYS A 697 -9.60 0.44 30.12
C LYS A 697 -8.54 -0.28 30.95
N ILE A 698 -7.34 -0.37 30.41
CA ILE A 698 -6.14 -0.59 31.19
C ILE A 698 -5.78 0.73 31.89
N LEU A 699 -5.62 0.69 33.21
CA LEU A 699 -5.22 1.81 34.04
C LEU A 699 -3.84 1.54 34.63
N ALA A 700 -2.83 2.19 34.07
CA ALA A 700 -1.44 2.12 34.48
C ALA A 700 -1.20 3.08 35.67
N THR A 701 -1.21 2.52 36.89
CA THR A 701 -1.21 3.30 38.14
C THR A 701 0.17 3.61 38.69
N ASN A 702 1.23 2.94 38.21
CA ASN A 702 2.61 3.19 38.59
C ASN A 702 3.38 3.95 37.50
N TYR A 703 4.44 4.64 37.89
CA TYR A 703 5.37 5.28 36.96
C TYR A 703 6.39 4.28 36.43
N GLY A 704 6.04 3.62 35.32
CA GLY A 704 6.94 2.70 34.63
C GLY A 704 6.34 2.14 33.35
N ASP A 705 7.02 1.12 32.83
CA ASP A 705 6.78 0.55 31.51
C ASP A 705 5.85 -0.67 31.59
N HIS A 706 4.73 -0.61 30.87
CA HIS A 706 3.63 -1.54 31.08
C HIS A 706 3.57 -2.67 30.06
N PHE A 707 3.57 -2.39 28.75
CA PHE A 707 3.62 -3.44 27.74
C PHE A 707 4.97 -3.44 27.01
N TYR A 708 5.70 -4.53 27.17
CA TYR A 708 7.01 -4.74 26.54
C TYR A 708 6.89 -5.71 25.37
N GLY A 709 7.33 -5.29 24.19
CA GLY A 709 7.66 -6.19 23.10
C GLY A 709 8.94 -6.97 23.44
N THR A 710 8.85 -8.31 23.40
CA THR A 710 9.99 -9.21 23.60
C THR A 710 10.14 -10.26 22.48
N GLY A 711 9.41 -10.10 21.38
CA GLY A 711 9.37 -11.09 20.30
C GLY A 711 8.42 -10.74 19.15
N ASN A 712 7.83 -11.76 18.52
CA ASN A 712 7.23 -11.65 17.18
C ASN A 712 5.71 -11.84 17.20
N ASN A 713 4.99 -11.48 16.12
CA ASN A 713 3.56 -11.76 15.93
C ASN A 713 2.67 -11.29 17.12
N ILE A 714 3.03 -10.16 17.72
CA ILE A 714 2.29 -9.55 18.83
C ILE A 714 1.09 -8.80 18.25
N LYS A 715 -0.09 -9.05 18.80
CA LYS A 715 -1.36 -8.47 18.33
C LYS A 715 -2.05 -7.79 19.50
N VAL A 716 -2.30 -6.48 19.44
CA VAL A 716 -3.02 -5.75 20.50
C VAL A 716 -4.20 -4.99 19.90
N PHE A 717 -5.41 -5.37 20.32
CA PHE A 717 -6.65 -4.99 19.66
C PHE A 717 -7.69 -4.45 20.63
N ASP A 718 -8.45 -3.46 20.18
CA ASP A 718 -9.78 -3.14 20.73
C ASP A 718 -9.79 -2.83 22.24
N LEU A 719 -8.80 -2.10 22.76
CA LEU A 719 -8.72 -1.69 24.17
C LEU A 719 -8.24 -0.24 24.33
N SER A 720 -8.42 0.34 25.52
CA SER A 720 -7.80 1.61 25.89
C SER A 720 -6.75 1.45 26.99
N TYR A 721 -5.74 2.32 26.96
CA TYR A 721 -4.69 2.46 27.97
C TYR A 721 -4.73 3.89 28.49
N PHE A 722 -4.73 4.06 29.80
CA PHE A 722 -4.62 5.34 30.48
C PHE A 722 -3.52 5.23 31.53
N GLY A 723 -2.52 6.10 31.45
CA GLY A 723 -1.58 6.31 32.56
C GLY A 723 -2.11 7.29 33.60
N GLU A 724 -1.40 7.40 34.71
CA GLU A 724 -1.61 8.42 35.75
C GLU A 724 -0.48 9.50 35.71
N ILE A 725 0.11 9.74 34.53
CA ILE A 725 1.24 10.67 34.36
C ILE A 725 0.76 12.12 34.28
N VAL A 726 1.55 13.03 34.87
CA VAL A 726 1.25 14.47 34.96
C VAL A 726 2.38 15.38 34.46
N GLU A 727 3.52 14.82 34.06
CA GLU A 727 4.75 15.55 33.69
C GLU A 727 5.60 14.70 32.73
N ARG A 728 6.55 15.32 32.03
CA ARG A 728 7.55 14.57 31.25
C ARG A 728 8.72 14.15 32.14
N LYS A 729 8.96 12.85 32.24
CA LYS A 729 10.18 12.28 32.83
C LYS A 729 10.75 11.24 31.87
N ASP A 730 11.91 11.54 31.31
CA ASP A 730 12.52 10.72 30.25
C ASP A 730 13.21 9.44 30.79
N ASP A 731 13.65 9.45 32.06
CA ASP A 731 14.22 8.30 32.78
C ASP A 731 13.42 7.97 34.08
N PRO A 732 13.10 6.68 34.35
CA PRO A 732 13.04 5.61 33.35
C PRO A 732 12.07 5.99 32.21
N ASP A 733 12.07 5.21 31.13
CA ASP A 733 11.00 5.31 30.14
C ASP A 733 9.63 5.04 30.79
N ARG A 734 8.57 5.47 30.11
CA ARG A 734 7.17 5.43 30.58
C ARG A 734 6.19 5.35 29.40
N ALA A 735 6.55 4.60 28.36
CA ALA A 735 5.68 4.43 27.21
C ALA A 735 4.59 3.37 27.50
N ALA A 736 3.43 3.50 26.86
CA ALA A 736 2.37 2.50 26.98
C ALA A 736 2.80 1.16 26.34
N PHE A 737 3.46 1.22 25.18
CA PHE A 737 4.01 0.09 24.43
C PHE A 737 5.46 0.41 24.01
N GLN A 738 6.43 -0.46 24.33
CA GLN A 738 7.84 -0.24 24.00
C GLN A 738 8.67 -1.51 23.78
N GLU A 739 9.95 -1.33 23.48
CA GLU A 739 10.91 -2.36 23.09
C GLU A 739 10.57 -3.02 21.74
N SER A 740 10.99 -4.28 21.56
CA SER A 740 11.01 -4.95 20.26
C SER A 740 9.71 -5.69 19.97
N TYR A 741 8.99 -5.24 18.94
CA TYR A 741 7.79 -5.90 18.46
C TYR A 741 8.07 -6.85 17.28
N GLY A 742 9.34 -7.13 16.98
CA GLY A 742 9.73 -8.25 16.12
C GLY A 742 9.16 -8.21 14.72
N THR A 743 8.98 -9.38 14.14
CA THR A 743 8.36 -9.56 12.83
C THR A 743 6.84 -9.67 12.93
N GLY A 744 6.13 -8.98 12.04
CA GLY A 744 4.71 -9.24 11.75
C GLY A 744 3.69 -8.83 12.83
N SER A 745 4.08 -8.01 13.81
CA SER A 745 3.15 -7.50 14.84
C SER A 745 2.10 -6.52 14.28
N HIS A 746 0.96 -6.37 14.97
CA HIS A 746 -0.19 -5.58 14.51
C HIS A 746 -1.01 -5.00 15.68
N PHE A 747 -1.21 -3.68 15.71
CA PHE A 747 -2.03 -2.96 16.69
C PHE A 747 -3.23 -2.31 16.00
N GLN A 748 -4.44 -2.44 16.55
CA GLN A 748 -5.65 -1.86 15.96
C GLN A 748 -6.69 -1.39 16.99
N ASN A 749 -7.35 -0.25 16.70
CA ASN A 749 -8.50 0.27 17.45
C ASN A 749 -8.18 0.52 18.93
N LEU A 750 -7.02 1.12 19.18
CA LEU A 750 -6.56 1.48 20.50
C LEU A 750 -6.87 2.94 20.83
N TRP A 751 -6.97 3.25 22.11
CA TRP A 751 -7.00 4.61 22.64
C TRP A 751 -5.98 4.70 23.76
N ILE A 752 -4.95 5.52 23.59
CA ILE A 752 -3.82 5.62 24.52
C ILE A 752 -3.72 7.06 24.99
N GLU A 753 -3.77 7.25 26.32
CA GLU A 753 -3.89 8.56 26.95
C GLU A 753 -3.07 8.64 28.25
N HIS A 754 -2.65 9.87 28.63
CA HIS A 754 -1.95 10.18 29.88
C HIS A 754 -0.70 9.33 30.16
N ALA A 755 0.03 8.95 29.09
CA ALA A 755 1.35 8.30 29.13
C ALA A 755 2.46 9.29 28.73
N LYS A 756 3.75 8.93 28.89
CA LYS A 756 4.84 9.74 28.30
C LYS A 756 4.75 9.68 26.77
N VAL A 757 4.75 8.46 26.23
CA VAL A 757 4.65 8.15 24.81
C VAL A 757 3.65 7.00 24.63
N ALA A 758 2.90 6.93 23.52
CA ALA A 758 2.04 5.78 23.28
C ALA A 758 2.84 4.56 22.76
N PHE A 759 3.77 4.80 21.83
CA PHE A 759 4.61 3.76 21.22
C PHE A 759 6.08 4.19 21.13
N TRP A 760 6.99 3.52 21.85
CA TRP A 760 8.44 3.69 21.71
C TRP A 760 9.06 2.40 21.15
N ILE A 761 8.96 2.22 19.84
CA ILE A 761 9.27 0.96 19.16
C ILE A 761 10.77 0.86 18.89
N ARG A 762 11.42 -0.21 19.35
CA ARG A 762 12.87 -0.47 19.20
C ARG A 762 13.18 -1.67 18.29
N PRO A 763 14.43 -1.86 17.83
CA PRO A 763 14.80 -2.98 16.98
C PRO A 763 15.01 -4.27 17.81
N PRO A 764 14.99 -5.46 17.17
CA PRO A 764 14.61 -5.70 15.78
C PRO A 764 13.08 -5.68 15.59
N THR A 765 12.55 -4.74 14.81
CA THR A 765 11.13 -4.70 14.45
C THR A 765 10.98 -4.52 12.93
N ASP A 766 10.24 -5.42 12.28
CA ASP A 766 10.09 -5.47 10.82
C ASP A 766 8.65 -5.88 10.42
N GLY A 767 8.01 -5.12 9.53
CA GLY A 767 6.64 -5.38 9.11
C GLY A 767 5.59 -5.19 10.23
N LEU A 768 5.82 -4.24 11.12
CA LEU A 768 4.84 -3.77 12.12
C LEU A 768 3.75 -2.93 11.44
N PHE A 769 2.49 -3.16 11.83
CA PHE A 769 1.36 -2.33 11.44
C PHE A 769 0.65 -1.76 12.67
N ILE A 770 0.46 -0.44 12.73
CA ILE A 770 -0.33 0.24 13.77
C ILE A 770 -1.44 1.00 13.06
N VAL A 771 -2.71 0.69 13.36
CA VAL A 771 -3.84 1.21 12.57
C VAL A 771 -5.02 1.70 13.42
N ASN A 772 -5.75 2.70 12.93
CA ASN A 772 -7.02 3.19 13.52
C ASN A 772 -6.90 3.38 15.04
N THR A 773 -6.01 4.27 15.50
CA THR A 773 -5.66 4.41 16.92
C THR A 773 -5.71 5.87 17.34
N ARG A 774 -6.11 6.14 18.58
CA ARG A 774 -6.17 7.48 19.18
C ARG A 774 -5.02 7.63 20.17
N MET A 775 -4.23 8.69 20.01
CA MET A 775 -3.13 9.05 20.89
C MET A 775 -3.45 10.44 21.44
N ARG A 776 -3.78 10.53 22.74
CA ARG A 776 -4.33 11.76 23.34
C ARG A 776 -3.50 12.15 24.57
N ASN A 777 -3.33 13.44 24.81
CA ASN A 777 -2.84 13.98 26.09
C ASN A 777 -1.54 13.28 26.60
N LEU A 778 -0.56 13.13 25.70
CA LEU A 778 0.75 12.50 25.97
C LEU A 778 1.82 13.55 26.31
N TYR A 779 2.82 13.21 27.13
CA TYR A 779 3.81 14.17 27.67
C TYR A 779 5.12 14.28 26.88
N ALA A 780 5.34 13.39 25.92
CA ALA A 780 6.36 13.49 24.89
C ALA A 780 5.71 13.07 23.56
N ASP A 781 6.42 12.28 22.75
CA ASP A 781 6.00 11.80 21.44
C ASP A 781 4.62 11.15 21.45
N GLY A 782 3.90 11.22 20.32
CA GLY A 782 2.80 10.30 20.07
C GLY A 782 3.33 8.88 19.86
N LEU A 783 4.12 8.72 18.80
CA LEU A 783 4.75 7.46 18.41
C LEU A 783 6.16 7.75 17.87
N ASN A 784 7.14 6.99 18.35
CA ASN A 784 8.51 6.98 17.82
C ASN A 784 8.87 5.59 17.27
N LEU A 785 9.26 5.54 15.99
CA LEU A 785 9.96 4.39 15.40
C LEU A 785 11.46 4.61 15.62
N HIS A 786 12.01 3.99 16.66
CA HIS A 786 13.32 4.30 17.19
C HIS A 786 14.37 3.23 16.82
N ALA A 787 15.35 3.63 16.01
CA ALA A 787 16.54 2.87 15.60
C ALA A 787 16.27 1.58 14.80
N GLY A 788 16.76 1.50 13.56
CA GLY A 788 16.80 0.24 12.80
C GLY A 788 15.46 -0.40 12.46
N ILE A 789 14.34 0.33 12.57
CA ILE A 789 12.98 -0.19 12.30
C ILE A 789 12.78 -0.36 10.78
N LYS A 790 12.11 -1.45 10.36
CA LYS A 790 11.99 -1.82 8.93
C LYS A 790 10.56 -2.05 8.46
N ASN A 791 10.29 -1.68 7.20
CA ASN A 791 9.06 -2.02 6.45
C ASN A 791 7.74 -1.79 7.22
N SER A 792 7.72 -0.84 8.15
CA SER A 792 6.66 -0.70 9.16
C SER A 792 5.76 0.48 8.83
N THR A 793 4.45 0.35 9.07
CA THR A 793 3.46 1.36 8.71
C THR A 793 2.57 1.75 9.89
N VAL A 794 2.38 3.06 10.06
CA VAL A 794 1.40 3.65 10.99
C VAL A 794 0.33 4.35 10.15
N SER A 795 -0.92 3.91 10.27
CA SER A 795 -2.00 4.28 9.35
C SER A 795 -3.32 4.64 10.05
N HIS A 796 -4.03 5.68 9.60
CA HIS A 796 -5.31 6.08 10.18
C HIS A 796 -5.24 6.36 11.71
N VAL A 797 -4.08 6.81 12.20
CA VAL A 797 -3.86 7.16 13.61
C VAL A 797 -4.12 8.65 13.82
N HIS A 798 -4.78 8.99 14.93
CA HIS A 798 -5.13 10.34 15.31
C HIS A 798 -4.41 10.74 16.60
N ALA A 799 -3.41 11.61 16.48
CA ALA A 799 -2.72 12.24 17.60
C ALA A 799 -3.32 13.62 17.93
N ARG A 800 -3.65 13.88 19.19
CA ARG A 800 -4.04 15.22 19.69
C ARG A 800 -3.31 15.52 21.01
N ASN A 801 -2.81 16.74 21.18
CA ASN A 801 -2.24 17.22 22.45
C ASN A 801 -0.98 16.47 22.96
N THR A 802 -0.04 16.12 22.06
CA THR A 802 1.26 15.51 22.44
C THR A 802 2.21 16.54 23.06
N GLY A 803 3.26 16.06 23.72
CA GLY A 803 4.28 16.88 24.41
C GLY A 803 5.68 16.80 23.77
N ASP A 804 5.75 16.17 22.60
CA ASP A 804 6.84 16.16 21.61
C ASP A 804 6.21 15.70 20.27
N ASP A 805 7.05 15.29 19.31
CA ASP A 805 6.68 14.80 17.98
C ASP A 805 5.46 13.86 17.98
N ALA A 806 4.37 14.28 17.32
CA ALA A 806 3.17 13.45 17.24
C ALA A 806 3.43 12.12 16.50
N PHE A 807 4.35 12.12 15.53
CA PHE A 807 4.85 10.94 14.82
C PHE A 807 6.32 11.14 14.40
N ALA A 808 7.24 10.39 15.01
CA ALA A 808 8.68 10.45 14.75
C ALA A 808 9.25 9.15 14.15
N MET A 809 10.12 9.27 13.14
CA MET A 809 11.02 8.20 12.71
C MET A 809 12.46 8.58 13.10
N TRP A 810 12.95 8.08 14.23
CA TRP A 810 14.30 8.40 14.71
C TRP A 810 15.31 7.29 14.40
N SER A 811 16.19 7.51 13.43
CA SER A 811 17.32 6.62 13.17
C SER A 811 18.48 6.88 14.16
N GLU A 812 18.36 6.46 15.42
CA GLU A 812 19.50 6.52 16.35
C GLU A 812 20.42 5.30 16.18
N GLY A 813 21.69 5.52 15.82
CA GLY A 813 22.72 4.46 15.72
C GLY A 813 22.47 3.37 14.65
N SER A 814 21.26 3.25 14.11
CA SER A 814 20.85 2.33 13.06
C SER A 814 19.74 2.95 12.22
N ILE A 815 19.84 2.76 10.89
CA ILE A 815 18.95 3.35 9.90
C ILE A 815 17.56 2.72 9.94
N ASN A 816 16.52 3.54 10.15
CA ASN A 816 15.15 3.16 9.84
C ASN A 816 14.98 3.06 8.32
N GLU A 817 14.39 1.97 7.84
CA GLU A 817 14.35 1.61 6.42
C GLU A 817 12.92 1.29 5.96
N ASN A 818 12.45 1.98 4.92
CA ASN A 818 11.13 1.78 4.30
C ASN A 818 9.95 1.90 5.31
N CYS A 819 10.08 2.76 6.33
CA CYS A 819 8.98 3.04 7.26
C CYS A 819 8.02 4.11 6.69
N THR A 820 6.74 3.99 7.00
CA THR A 820 5.68 4.82 6.40
C THR A 820 4.66 5.32 7.43
N PHE A 821 4.41 6.62 7.46
CA PHE A 821 3.26 7.23 8.12
C PHE A 821 2.23 7.62 7.06
N ARG A 822 0.98 7.14 7.15
CA ARG A 822 -0.02 7.36 6.09
C ARG A 822 -1.44 7.58 6.61
N TYR A 823 -2.24 8.45 5.99
CA TYR A 823 -3.61 8.74 6.44
C TYR A 823 -3.68 9.10 7.94
N ASN A 824 -2.68 9.76 8.51
CA ASN A 824 -2.64 10.10 9.93
C ASN A 824 -3.09 11.55 10.14
N THR A 825 -3.73 11.83 11.28
CA THR A 825 -4.06 13.21 11.70
C THR A 825 -3.27 13.54 12.96
N ALA A 826 -2.62 14.70 12.97
CA ALA A 826 -1.89 15.21 14.11
C ALA A 826 -2.32 16.67 14.38
N GLN A 827 -2.79 16.93 15.60
CA GLN A 827 -3.41 18.19 16.02
C GLN A 827 -2.79 18.67 17.34
N MET A 828 -2.36 19.93 17.38
CA MET A 828 -1.82 20.60 18.59
C MET A 828 -0.74 19.79 19.35
N PRO A 829 0.41 19.43 18.74
CA PRO A 829 1.59 19.13 19.53
C PRO A 829 2.01 20.42 20.28
N ASN A 830 2.10 20.33 21.61
CA ASN A 830 2.49 21.45 22.48
C ASN A 830 3.99 21.78 22.35
N LEU A 831 4.77 20.79 21.93
CA LEU A 831 6.19 20.86 21.64
C LEU A 831 6.46 19.99 20.41
N ALA A 832 7.40 20.41 19.57
CA ALA A 832 7.86 19.67 18.39
C ALA A 832 6.74 19.38 17.35
N ASN A 833 7.01 18.45 16.44
CA ASN A 833 6.43 18.46 15.09
C ASN A 833 5.16 17.62 14.99
N THR A 834 4.33 17.85 13.96
CA THR A 834 3.28 16.86 13.65
C THR A 834 3.85 15.58 13.02
N PHE A 835 4.93 15.70 12.24
CA PHE A 835 5.67 14.57 11.68
C PHE A 835 7.16 14.89 11.61
N ALA A 836 8.03 13.95 12.00
CA ALA A 836 9.48 14.12 11.91
C ALA A 836 10.18 12.89 11.34
N ILE A 837 11.17 13.12 10.46
CA ILE A 837 12.11 12.11 9.98
C ILE A 837 13.52 12.53 10.34
N TYR A 838 14.14 11.76 11.24
CA TYR A 838 15.54 11.91 11.63
C TYR A 838 16.38 10.85 10.93
N ASN A 839 17.00 11.25 9.81
CA ASN A 839 17.78 10.40 8.90
C ASN A 839 17.01 9.17 8.35
N GLY A 840 17.73 8.26 7.69
CA GLY A 840 17.25 6.93 7.37
C GLY A 840 17.23 6.63 5.87
N ARG A 841 16.46 5.61 5.47
CA ARG A 841 16.36 5.15 4.08
C ARG A 841 14.91 4.95 3.65
N ASP A 842 14.55 5.53 2.51
CA ASP A 842 13.25 5.30 1.83
C ASP A 842 12.02 5.50 2.74
N ASN A 843 12.12 6.40 3.74
CA ASN A 843 11.08 6.68 4.73
C ASN A 843 10.05 7.70 4.21
N LYS A 844 8.79 7.56 4.61
CA LYS A 844 7.66 8.23 3.94
C LYS A 844 6.63 8.82 4.92
N VAL A 845 6.16 10.03 4.65
CA VAL A 845 4.92 10.60 5.22
C VAL A 845 3.96 10.91 4.06
N LEU A 846 2.80 10.28 4.06
CA LEU A 846 1.88 10.23 2.93
C LEU A 846 0.45 10.57 3.37
N ASP A 847 -0.32 11.28 2.56
CA ASP A 847 -1.78 11.43 2.70
C ASP A 847 -2.24 11.88 4.11
N SER A 848 -1.46 12.66 4.84
CA SER A 848 -1.67 12.95 6.26
C SER A 848 -1.94 14.43 6.53
N VAL A 849 -2.57 14.73 7.66
CA VAL A 849 -2.93 16.09 8.08
C VAL A 849 -2.14 16.46 9.33
N GLY A 850 -1.40 17.57 9.25
CA GLY A 850 -0.77 18.22 10.41
C GLY A 850 -1.47 19.54 10.69
N SER A 851 -1.78 19.86 11.94
CA SER A 851 -2.45 21.12 12.30
C SER A 851 -2.03 21.67 13.67
N ASP A 852 -1.97 23.00 13.75
CA ASP A 852 -1.92 23.80 14.97
C ASP A 852 -0.76 23.54 15.96
N THR A 853 0.46 23.39 15.44
CA THR A 853 1.70 23.22 16.25
C THR A 853 2.08 24.47 17.08
N LEU A 854 2.77 24.31 18.22
CA LEU A 854 2.97 25.39 19.21
C LEU A 854 4.41 25.95 19.35
N TYR A 855 5.37 25.12 19.79
CA TYR A 855 6.76 25.55 20.01
C TYR A 855 7.77 24.45 19.59
N ALA A 856 8.98 24.86 19.20
CA ALA A 856 10.06 23.99 18.71
C ALA A 856 9.65 23.07 17.55
N ASP A 857 8.74 23.55 16.70
CA ASP A 857 7.87 22.72 15.88
C ASP A 857 7.91 23.00 14.37
N SER A 858 7.41 22.04 13.60
CA SER A 858 7.08 22.12 12.18
C SER A 858 5.83 21.26 11.93
N GLY A 859 5.18 21.48 10.78
CA GLY A 859 4.23 20.48 10.28
C GLY A 859 4.97 19.19 9.92
N VAL A 860 6.00 19.30 9.08
CA VAL A 860 6.91 18.19 8.76
C VAL A 860 8.36 18.65 8.90
N LEU A 861 9.15 17.91 9.69
CA LEU A 861 10.60 18.11 9.84
C LEU A 861 11.37 16.97 9.16
N ILE A 862 12.38 17.32 8.36
CA ILE A 862 13.38 16.40 7.80
C ILE A 862 14.76 16.90 8.21
N THR A 863 15.48 16.16 9.06
CA THR A 863 16.77 16.61 9.60
C THR A 863 17.69 15.46 10.03
N ASP A 864 18.96 15.78 10.28
CA ASP A 864 20.03 14.93 10.80
C ASP A 864 20.46 15.33 12.24
N TRP A 865 19.62 16.08 12.95
CA TRP A 865 19.88 16.67 14.26
C TRP A 865 20.47 15.70 15.30
N PHE A 866 19.93 14.48 15.42
CA PHE A 866 20.28 13.59 16.54
C PHE A 866 21.40 12.58 16.26
N ALA A 867 21.55 12.11 15.03
CA ALA A 867 22.49 11.04 14.68
C ALA A 867 23.42 11.42 13.53
N ASP A 868 24.63 10.86 13.51
CA ASP A 868 25.63 11.13 12.45
C ASP A 868 25.39 10.31 11.15
N LEU A 869 24.13 9.97 10.87
CA LEU A 869 23.72 9.05 9.81
C LEU A 869 23.33 9.79 8.51
N PRO A 870 23.37 9.12 7.35
CA PRO A 870 22.91 9.71 6.09
C PRO A 870 21.37 9.63 5.91
N PHE A 871 20.86 10.43 4.99
CA PHE A 871 19.64 10.12 4.24
C PHE A 871 20.00 9.30 3.00
N LEU A 872 19.29 8.18 2.76
CA LEU A 872 19.51 7.26 1.65
C LEU A 872 18.22 6.98 0.87
N GLY A 873 18.34 6.62 -0.40
CA GLY A 873 17.18 6.37 -1.26
C GLY A 873 16.38 7.65 -1.49
N THR A 874 15.04 7.56 -1.44
CA THR A 874 14.12 8.70 -1.49
C THR A 874 13.29 8.84 -0.21
N THR A 875 13.47 9.93 0.51
CA THR A 875 12.55 10.35 1.58
C THR A 875 11.34 11.04 0.96
N GLU A 876 10.12 10.59 1.28
CA GLU A 876 8.90 11.07 0.63
C GLU A 876 7.98 11.84 1.58
N VAL A 877 7.49 13.00 1.14
CA VAL A 877 6.44 13.78 1.81
C VAL A 877 5.35 14.11 0.79
N LYS A 878 4.29 13.29 0.70
CA LYS A 878 3.30 13.38 -0.38
C LYS A 878 1.88 13.61 0.10
N ARG A 879 1.13 14.46 -0.61
CA ARG A 879 -0.31 14.70 -0.45
C ARG A 879 -0.69 15.08 0.99
N MET A 880 0.18 15.84 1.64
CA MET A 880 -0.02 16.37 3.00
C MET A 880 -0.89 17.63 2.97
N THR A 881 -1.72 17.84 4.00
CA THR A 881 -2.30 19.16 4.29
C THR A 881 -1.80 19.65 5.65
N LEU A 882 -1.16 20.82 5.66
CA LEU A 882 -0.56 21.43 6.83
C LEU A 882 -1.27 22.76 7.14
N ASN A 883 -2.01 22.82 8.25
CA ASN A 883 -2.79 24.00 8.63
C ASN A 883 -2.19 24.69 9.85
N ARG A 884 -1.84 25.97 9.73
CA ARG A 884 -1.40 26.81 10.84
C ARG A 884 -0.17 26.28 11.58
N THR A 885 0.70 25.54 10.89
CA THR A 885 1.89 24.88 11.46
C THR A 885 3.18 25.69 11.29
N GLY A 886 4.23 25.22 11.97
CA GLY A 886 5.54 25.87 12.08
C GLY A 886 5.57 26.87 13.23
N GLY A 887 6.71 26.98 13.91
CA GLY A 887 6.83 27.84 15.08
C GLY A 887 8.28 28.18 15.47
N GLU A 888 8.49 28.49 16.74
CA GLU A 888 9.75 29.08 17.21
C GLU A 888 10.78 28.02 17.61
N GLN A 889 11.96 28.07 16.98
CA GLN A 889 13.13 27.23 17.29
C GLN A 889 14.24 28.09 17.94
N ARG A 890 13.87 29.11 18.71
CA ARG A 890 14.81 30.12 19.23
C ARG A 890 15.84 29.53 20.18
N VAL A 891 15.41 28.63 21.08
CA VAL A 891 16.29 27.98 22.06
C VAL A 891 17.21 26.95 21.40
N ASN A 892 16.65 26.09 20.54
CA ASN A 892 17.43 25.04 19.88
C ASN A 892 18.39 25.61 18.84
N PHE A 893 17.93 26.50 17.96
CA PHE A 893 18.67 26.88 16.74
C PHE A 893 18.72 28.39 16.47
N GLY A 894 18.17 29.24 17.35
CA GLY A 894 18.18 30.70 17.18
C GLY A 894 17.50 31.18 15.89
N LEU A 895 16.46 30.48 15.45
CA LEU A 895 15.69 30.73 14.23
C LEU A 895 14.23 30.32 14.41
N ASN A 896 13.38 30.60 13.41
CA ASN A 896 12.01 30.09 13.35
C ASN A 896 11.91 29.01 12.26
N ALA A 897 11.14 27.96 12.50
CA ALA A 897 10.95 26.84 11.59
C ALA A 897 9.95 27.16 10.47
N GLY A 898 9.85 26.25 9.50
CA GLY A 898 8.80 26.29 8.47
C GLY A 898 7.63 25.35 8.80
N ALA A 899 6.51 25.49 8.09
CA ALA A 899 5.46 24.46 8.12
C ALA A 899 5.97 23.13 7.54
N LEU A 900 6.77 23.18 6.48
CA LEU A 900 7.68 22.10 6.05
C LEU A 900 9.12 22.60 6.21
N TRP A 901 9.93 21.90 7.00
CA TRP A 901 11.29 22.31 7.33
C TRP A 901 12.30 21.20 7.00
N ILE A 902 13.26 21.52 6.13
CA ILE A 902 14.38 20.66 5.76
C ILE A 902 15.65 21.30 6.34
N HIS A 903 16.33 20.59 7.24
CA HIS A 903 17.33 21.19 8.12
C HIS A 903 18.61 20.35 8.21
N ALA A 904 19.73 20.88 7.70
CA ALA A 904 21.06 20.31 7.82
C ALA A 904 21.73 20.77 9.13
N ALA A 905 21.56 19.99 10.20
CA ALA A 905 22.10 20.25 11.51
C ALA A 905 23.56 19.76 11.66
N ARG A 906 23.97 18.63 11.05
CA ARG A 906 25.33 18.06 11.22
C ARG A 906 26.12 17.87 9.93
N LYS A 907 25.47 17.48 8.84
CA LYS A 907 26.03 17.00 7.57
C LYS A 907 25.21 17.47 6.37
N ALA A 908 25.76 17.29 5.18
CA ALA A 908 25.06 17.41 3.93
C ALA A 908 23.86 16.45 3.83
N ILE A 909 22.73 16.97 3.34
CA ILE A 909 21.56 16.17 2.96
C ILE A 909 21.63 15.96 1.45
N THR A 910 21.93 14.72 1.04
CA THR A 910 22.19 14.35 -0.37
C THR A 910 21.33 13.18 -0.88
N GLY A 911 20.71 12.42 0.02
CA GLY A 911 19.61 11.51 -0.32
C GLY A 911 18.42 12.29 -0.88
N HIS A 912 17.67 11.68 -1.80
CA HIS A 912 16.61 12.40 -2.52
C HIS A 912 15.47 12.74 -1.55
N ILE A 913 15.02 14.00 -1.54
CA ILE A 913 13.80 14.42 -0.83
C ILE A 913 12.74 14.76 -1.87
N LEU A 914 11.67 13.97 -1.91
CA LEU A 914 10.53 14.17 -2.81
C LEU A 914 9.32 14.69 -2.04
N VAL A 915 8.99 15.95 -2.28
CA VAL A 915 7.79 16.61 -1.76
C VAL A 915 6.79 16.78 -2.91
N ASP A 916 5.58 16.22 -2.79
CA ASP A 916 4.60 16.24 -3.88
C ASP A 916 3.16 16.45 -3.41
N GLY A 917 2.43 17.40 -4.00
CA GLY A 917 1.00 17.61 -3.76
C GLY A 917 0.67 18.16 -2.37
N VAL A 918 1.63 18.81 -1.69
CA VAL A 918 1.48 19.33 -0.34
C VAL A 918 0.75 20.67 -0.33
N GLU A 919 -0.27 20.79 0.51
CA GLU A 919 -0.95 22.04 0.80
C GLU A 919 -0.47 22.61 2.13
N ILE A 920 -0.12 23.90 2.14
CA ILE A 920 0.26 24.64 3.34
C ILE A 920 -0.64 25.86 3.47
N ASN A 921 -1.49 25.85 4.48
CA ASN A 921 -2.49 26.87 4.76
C ASN A 921 -2.11 27.62 6.04
N ASP A 922 -1.96 28.94 5.98
CA ASP A 922 -1.86 29.85 7.13
C ASP A 922 -0.65 29.58 8.07
N SER A 923 0.52 29.17 7.54
CA SER A 923 1.71 28.82 8.35
C SER A 923 2.20 29.98 9.22
N THR A 924 2.61 29.72 10.47
CA THR A 924 2.94 30.79 11.45
C THR A 924 4.13 31.64 11.00
N PHE A 925 5.12 30.99 10.38
CA PHE A 925 6.27 31.63 9.76
C PHE A 925 6.34 31.21 8.28
N SER A 926 7.51 30.81 7.79
CA SER A 926 7.69 30.46 6.38
C SER A 926 6.99 29.14 6.05
N ALA A 927 6.47 28.97 4.83
CA ALA A 927 5.73 27.75 4.49
C ALA A 927 6.69 26.58 4.22
N VAL A 928 7.64 26.72 3.30
CA VAL A 928 8.73 25.75 3.10
C VAL A 928 10.06 26.40 3.44
N LYS A 929 10.83 25.77 4.33
CA LYS A 929 12.12 26.29 4.80
C LYS A 929 13.26 25.30 4.59
N PHE A 930 14.35 25.80 4.04
CA PHE A 930 15.67 25.18 4.00
C PHE A 930 16.58 25.95 4.95
N SER A 931 17.19 25.26 5.91
CA SER A 931 18.22 25.90 6.76
C SER A 931 19.27 24.91 7.23
N PHE A 932 20.23 25.43 7.97
CA PHE A 932 21.24 24.69 8.70
C PHE A 932 21.42 25.34 10.07
N ARG A 933 22.06 24.63 11.01
CA ARG A 933 22.70 25.09 12.27
C ARG A 933 22.80 23.90 13.23
N LYS A 934 23.95 23.67 13.87
CA LYS A 934 23.96 22.81 15.07
C LYS A 934 23.22 23.50 16.20
N PRO A 935 22.71 22.78 17.21
CA PRO A 935 22.05 23.41 18.35
C PRO A 935 22.90 24.50 19.01
N LEU A 936 22.28 25.53 19.58
CA LEU A 936 23.01 26.71 20.11
C LEU A 936 24.06 26.37 21.18
N TRP A 937 23.84 25.31 21.96
CA TRP A 937 24.79 24.80 22.95
C TRP A 937 25.98 24.03 22.36
N GLN A 938 25.91 23.64 21.08
CA GLN A 938 27.01 23.05 20.32
C GLN A 938 27.72 24.09 19.44
N GLU A 939 26.96 25.00 18.80
CA GLU A 939 27.52 26.03 17.91
C GLU A 939 26.74 27.36 18.01
N PRO A 940 27.16 28.28 18.90
CA PRO A 940 26.42 29.52 19.15
C PRO A 940 26.33 30.46 17.94
N ASN A 941 27.38 30.55 17.12
CA ASN A 941 27.49 31.51 16.01
C ASN A 941 28.08 30.87 14.73
N PRO A 942 27.33 30.00 14.02
CA PRO A 942 27.79 29.38 12.78
C PRO A 942 27.82 30.41 11.64
N GLY A 943 29.03 30.86 11.29
CA GLY A 943 29.26 31.82 10.22
C GLY A 943 29.15 31.19 8.82
N VAL A 944 27.92 30.91 8.38
CA VAL A 944 27.54 30.32 7.07
C VAL A 944 27.85 28.82 6.93
N ASN A 945 26.96 28.07 6.25
CA ASN A 945 27.18 26.64 5.97
C ASN A 945 28.02 26.39 4.71
N ASN A 946 28.71 25.24 4.74
CA ASN A 946 29.33 24.61 3.59
C ASN A 946 28.72 23.23 3.26
N GLU A 947 28.03 22.58 4.20
CA GLU A 947 27.28 21.34 3.97
C GLU A 947 26.01 21.63 3.13
N PRO A 948 25.84 21.03 1.94
CA PRO A 948 24.68 21.31 1.10
C PRO A 948 23.41 20.53 1.49
N ILE A 949 22.25 21.12 1.21
CA ILE A 949 20.98 20.39 1.03
C ILE A 949 20.73 20.32 -0.48
N SER A 950 20.99 19.18 -1.09
CA SER A 950 20.83 18.97 -2.54
C SER A 950 19.86 17.82 -2.81
N ASN A 951 19.53 17.62 -4.10
CA ASN A 951 18.67 16.52 -4.53
C ASN A 951 17.25 16.61 -3.91
N VAL A 952 16.66 17.81 -3.92
CA VAL A 952 15.28 18.04 -3.47
C VAL A 952 14.36 18.29 -4.67
N THR A 953 13.19 17.66 -4.66
CA THR A 953 12.12 17.84 -5.65
C THR A 953 10.87 18.38 -4.94
N LEU A 954 10.36 19.53 -5.41
CA LEU A 954 9.13 20.17 -4.93
C LEU A 954 8.09 20.20 -6.06
N ASN A 955 7.09 19.33 -6.00
CA ASN A 955 6.04 19.21 -7.00
C ASN A 955 4.66 19.56 -6.42
N ASN A 956 3.82 20.27 -7.19
CA ASN A 956 2.41 20.51 -6.88
C ASN A 956 2.14 21.13 -5.49
N ILE A 957 3.07 21.99 -5.02
CA ILE A 957 3.02 22.58 -3.68
C ILE A 957 2.14 23.84 -3.69
N THR A 958 1.10 23.87 -2.86
CA THR A 958 0.16 25.00 -2.77
C THR A 958 0.29 25.70 -1.42
N ILE A 959 0.74 26.96 -1.43
CA ILE A 959 0.98 27.77 -0.23
C ILE A 959 -0.01 28.95 -0.20
N LYS A 960 -0.78 29.04 0.89
CA LYS A 960 -1.81 30.06 1.12
C LYS A 960 -1.60 30.76 2.47
N GLY A 961 -1.15 32.01 2.47
CA GLY A 961 -1.10 32.85 3.69
C GLY A 961 0.06 32.57 4.65
N ALA A 962 1.30 32.45 4.17
CA ALA A 962 2.45 32.25 5.05
C ALA A 962 2.76 33.51 5.90
N GLY A 963 2.89 33.36 7.21
CA GLY A 963 3.20 34.45 8.16
C GLY A 963 4.61 35.06 8.01
N ALA A 964 5.51 34.38 7.29
CA ALA A 964 6.76 34.95 6.80
C ALA A 964 6.88 34.82 5.27
N TYR A 965 7.72 33.92 4.77
CA TYR A 965 7.95 33.72 3.33
C TYR A 965 7.22 32.50 2.78
N GLY A 966 6.94 32.47 1.48
CA GLY A 966 6.50 31.25 0.80
C GLY A 966 7.58 30.17 0.87
N LEU A 967 8.74 30.45 0.28
CA LEU A 967 9.95 29.64 0.40
C LEU A 967 11.06 30.45 1.10
N GLU A 968 11.83 29.81 1.98
CA GLU A 968 12.98 30.43 2.66
C GLU A 968 14.21 29.52 2.58
N ALA A 969 15.37 30.05 2.16
CA ALA A 969 16.65 29.37 2.18
C ALA A 969 17.68 30.14 3.02
N GLN A 970 17.84 29.75 4.29
CA GLN A 970 18.61 30.49 5.28
C GLN A 970 20.11 30.18 5.19
N ASN A 971 20.81 30.78 4.21
CA ASN A 971 22.28 30.73 4.02
C ASN A 971 22.92 29.32 3.86
N VAL A 972 22.10 28.30 3.59
CA VAL A 972 22.54 26.93 3.28
C VAL A 972 22.80 26.79 1.77
N PRO A 973 23.93 26.20 1.31
CA PRO A 973 24.12 25.88 -0.10
C PRO A 973 23.21 24.74 -0.52
N GLY A 974 22.76 24.70 -1.78
CA GLY A 974 21.86 23.63 -2.19
C GLY A 974 21.13 23.79 -3.52
N THR A 975 20.28 22.81 -3.82
CA THR A 975 19.46 22.75 -5.04
C THR A 975 18.09 22.16 -4.77
N ALA A 976 17.03 22.78 -5.31
CA ALA A 976 15.70 22.18 -5.40
C ALA A 976 15.06 22.38 -6.78
N THR A 977 14.56 21.30 -7.37
CA THR A 977 13.77 21.30 -8.61
C THR A 977 12.32 21.57 -8.27
N CYS A 978 11.69 22.56 -8.91
CA CYS A 978 10.37 23.08 -8.54
C CYS A 978 9.38 23.02 -9.71
N THR A 979 8.25 22.34 -9.51
CA THR A 979 7.17 22.22 -10.50
C THR A 979 5.83 22.51 -9.83
N ASN A 980 4.98 23.34 -10.43
CA ASN A 980 3.65 23.69 -9.91
C ASN A 980 3.66 24.24 -8.46
N VAL A 981 4.75 24.87 -8.01
CA VAL A 981 4.84 25.50 -6.67
C VAL A 981 4.18 26.88 -6.74
N THR A 982 3.03 27.04 -6.08
CA THR A 982 2.24 28.26 -6.06
C THR A 982 2.22 28.89 -4.66
N VAL A 983 2.61 30.16 -4.57
CA VAL A 983 2.58 30.96 -3.33
C VAL A 983 1.55 32.08 -3.45
N THR A 984 0.69 32.19 -2.45
CA THR A 984 -0.30 33.28 -2.33
C THR A 984 -0.30 33.84 -0.92
N GLY A 985 -0.40 35.17 -0.77
CA GLY A 985 -0.59 35.83 0.52
C GLY A 985 0.55 35.71 1.55
N ALA A 986 1.78 35.37 1.15
CA ALA A 986 2.93 35.32 2.06
C ALA A 986 3.32 36.75 2.54
N ALA A 987 3.36 36.97 3.85
CA ALA A 987 3.40 38.29 4.47
C ALA A 987 4.70 39.07 4.25
N LEU A 988 5.84 38.37 4.13
CA LEU A 988 7.16 38.99 3.86
C LEU A 988 7.64 38.78 2.41
N GLY A 989 6.92 38.00 1.61
CA GLY A 989 7.19 37.79 0.19
C GLY A 989 7.22 36.32 -0.25
N GLY A 990 7.25 36.09 -1.56
CA GLY A 990 7.22 34.74 -2.14
C GLY A 990 8.44 33.89 -1.83
N LEU A 991 9.64 34.47 -1.89
CA LEU A 991 10.93 33.80 -1.71
C LEU A 991 11.89 34.66 -0.88
N SER A 992 12.63 34.03 0.03
CA SER A 992 13.83 34.58 0.66
C SER A 992 15.02 33.65 0.41
N ASN A 993 16.10 34.17 -0.18
CA ASN A 993 17.32 33.43 -0.52
C ASN A 993 18.58 34.32 -0.34
N PRO A 994 18.89 34.74 0.90
CA PRO A 994 20.07 35.56 1.18
C PRO A 994 21.36 34.94 0.60
N ASN A 995 22.19 35.80 0.02
CA ASN A 995 23.46 35.45 -0.64
C ASN A 995 23.34 34.48 -1.84
N ASN A 996 22.13 34.16 -2.31
CA ASN A 996 21.87 33.25 -3.43
C ASN A 996 22.56 31.88 -3.32
N LYS A 997 22.81 31.38 -2.10
CA LYS A 997 23.51 30.11 -1.88
C LYS A 997 22.70 28.88 -2.31
N PHE A 998 21.37 28.98 -2.30
CA PHE A 998 20.48 27.89 -2.69
C PHE A 998 19.90 28.14 -4.09
N THR A 999 19.91 27.13 -4.95
CA THR A 999 19.41 27.25 -6.33
C THR A 999 18.02 26.62 -6.47
N PHE A 1000 17.01 27.45 -6.74
CA PHE A 1000 15.66 26.99 -7.06
C PHE A 1000 15.49 26.87 -8.58
N VAL A 1001 15.50 25.63 -9.09
CA VAL A 1001 15.33 25.33 -10.52
C VAL A 1001 13.82 25.26 -10.83
N LYS A 1002 13.25 26.38 -11.26
CA LYS A 1002 11.84 26.47 -11.69
C LYS A 1002 11.66 25.78 -13.05
N VAL A 1003 10.92 24.67 -13.07
CA VAL A 1003 10.62 23.88 -14.29
C VAL A 1003 9.39 24.45 -15.02
N SER A 1004 8.20 24.30 -14.44
CA SER A 1004 6.94 24.79 -15.01
C SER A 1004 5.88 25.03 -13.92
N GLY A 1005 4.85 25.82 -14.24
CA GLY A 1005 3.68 26.06 -13.37
C GLY A 1005 3.93 26.80 -12.04
N ASN A 1006 5.16 27.21 -11.74
CA ASN A 1006 5.49 27.93 -10.51
C ASN A 1006 4.96 29.38 -10.55
N SER A 1007 4.39 29.87 -9.46
CA SER A 1007 3.81 31.23 -9.40
C SER A 1007 3.84 31.87 -8.01
N GLY A 1008 3.96 33.21 -7.97
CA GLY A 1008 3.90 34.00 -6.72
C GLY A 1008 5.20 34.12 -5.92
N TRP A 1009 6.31 33.57 -6.45
CA TRP A 1009 7.66 33.59 -5.89
C TRP A 1009 8.70 33.46 -7.00
#